data_AF-A0A813QRR8-F1
#
_entry.id   AF-A0A813QRR8-F1
#
_cell.length_a   1.000
_cell.length_b   1.000
_cell.length_c   1.000
_cell.angle_alpha   90.00
_cell.angle_beta   90.00
_cell.angle_gamma   90.00
#
_symmetry.space_group_name_H-M   'P 1'
#
loop_
_entity.id
_entity.type
_entity.pdbx_description
1 polymer ?
#
loop_
_entity_poly.entity_id
_entity_poly.type
_entity_poly.pdbx_seq_one_letter_code
_entity_poly.pdbx_strand_id
1 'polypeptide(L)'
;MTMSTQINCSIPEACGTFGYCEEYFNGTMACECKFWWTGARCDELSGSGKQVIALGAITGLLVIVFYSLTVYRWISKKSHEPTKTYTDEPIGDTSFVVHVAKIRAKCDSSSWITLFGTIILAFCATMIKYFNLKSIHTEIIDKLNNNQSLFYNRPSFCSSVYVKAGFNVITFPIACFLIVLFAFISKRQSSKANQSCRNYIAAPIPLDFFTCVRRTFAAVIFALFADELSTIANQLINGNAVTTDHGIIFNYALQIFRVLTIGFRCYPMLAAVHMNSRLSLFCASLYAWLDFGLIIASDDVCQNHYYLSDLNYNKDLELEYIAYFDFYGKGSKLILLQLLVDIPRYCFLGYISAKLPSLLWERIRVKRIELKQLTSEERNLLHSSEMNSTEFRYVARLFRSNNQLELPSNRLARVFRKIYYWRDDFQFSSRVLCVYASIFCVLFFLTTQACVQVVPILDTLHNTLQMALDALTKDESRLRASSSTFPLPNLVAPFLIAMFVAVFVTVTQLLVLLTSIRRNLLQAFRGNSTEITPYDPLKNVNYAGQNIHFGGYLIAYVLWAYVLTATFTMIVTTIINVLITYGLIRPVESVVKLMIPPILFALFQMHLNKIIAQYVFLQQAGKVLSMNHRRMVMIFLYFNFFLDAFLGLISSIMRVIKSAIGGVIYMSRLDYSPMGRKLETFDAGFSAYCAFIHIECAHRHPVLLYFASLLLREHLYGTEATHWSKAKRRWYLAVFLLRNPTLIYRRKKSSVESSMNQRIMFIGRRNIKTMSTDDSRTIRKNNYERL
;
A
#
# COMPACT_ATOMS: atom_id res chain seq x y z
N MET A 1 34.87 -19.89 33.06
CA MET A 1 36.32 -20.14 33.09
C MET A 1 36.69 -21.02 31.91
N THR A 2 37.09 -20.41 30.80
CA THR A 2 37.74 -21.08 29.67
C THR A 2 39.22 -20.69 29.74
N MET A 3 40.11 -21.67 29.83
CA MET A 3 41.57 -21.42 29.80
C MET A 3 41.92 -20.57 28.58
N SER A 4 42.43 -19.36 28.79
CA SER A 4 43.01 -18.53 27.74
C SER A 4 44.34 -19.13 27.33
N THR A 5 44.36 -19.99 26.32
CA THR A 5 45.60 -20.37 25.64
C THR A 5 46.17 -19.11 25.00
N GLN A 6 47.32 -18.64 25.47
CA GLN A 6 48.07 -17.56 24.81
C GLN A 6 48.39 -18.01 23.37
N ILE A 7 47.82 -17.32 22.38
CA ILE A 7 48.05 -17.62 20.97
C ILE A 7 49.38 -16.98 20.57
N ASN A 8 50.35 -17.81 20.17
CA ASN A 8 51.66 -17.34 19.75
C ASN A 8 51.67 -16.96 18.26
N CYS A 9 51.57 -15.68 17.96
CA CYS A 9 51.49 -15.12 16.60
C CYS A 9 52.83 -15.08 15.83
N SER A 10 53.90 -15.63 16.39
CA SER A 10 55.20 -15.74 15.71
C SER A 10 55.29 -16.93 14.73
N ILE A 11 54.26 -17.78 14.69
CA ILE A 11 54.16 -18.92 13.77
C ILE A 11 53.41 -18.47 12.51
N PRO A 12 53.92 -18.74 11.28
CA PRO A 12 53.14 -18.51 10.07
C PRO A 12 51.82 -19.30 10.13
N GLU A 13 50.70 -18.63 9.85
CA GLU A 13 49.32 -19.17 9.94
C GLU A 13 48.79 -19.50 11.36
N ALA A 14 49.29 -18.83 12.42
CA ALA A 14 48.80 -19.03 13.79
C ALA A 14 47.26 -18.91 13.95
N CYS A 15 46.62 -18.07 13.14
CA CYS A 15 45.18 -17.81 13.15
C CYS A 15 44.38 -18.50 12.02
N GLY A 16 44.99 -19.45 11.31
CA GLY A 16 44.40 -20.08 10.13
C GLY A 16 44.57 -19.26 8.85
N THR A 17 44.15 -19.83 7.72
CA THR A 17 44.42 -19.31 6.36
C THR A 17 43.82 -17.92 6.07
N PHE A 18 42.79 -17.51 6.82
CA PHE A 18 42.06 -16.26 6.59
C PHE A 18 42.02 -15.30 7.80
N GLY A 19 42.75 -15.60 8.88
CA GLY A 19 42.85 -14.77 10.09
C GLY A 19 44.12 -13.94 10.15
N TYR A 20 44.13 -12.89 10.97
CA TYR A 20 45.34 -12.15 11.37
C TYR A 20 45.37 -11.96 12.88
N CYS A 21 46.55 -11.71 13.43
CA CYS A 21 46.70 -11.42 14.85
C CYS A 21 46.51 -9.93 15.12
N GLU A 22 45.69 -9.60 16.11
CA GLU A 22 45.54 -8.25 16.62
C GLU A 22 45.91 -8.20 18.12
N GLU A 23 46.62 -7.15 18.52
CA GLU A 23 47.05 -6.94 19.90
C GLU A 23 46.04 -6.06 20.63
N TYR A 24 45.42 -6.61 21.68
CA TYR A 24 44.48 -5.85 22.53
C TYR A 24 45.25 -4.99 23.54
N PHE A 25 44.62 -3.92 24.02
CA PHE A 25 45.18 -2.94 24.98
C PHE A 25 45.83 -3.53 26.25
N ASN A 26 45.53 -4.78 26.61
CA ASN A 26 46.12 -5.49 27.76
C ASN A 26 47.38 -6.31 27.40
N GLY A 27 47.94 -6.17 26.19
CA GLY A 27 49.09 -6.95 25.71
C GLY A 27 48.77 -8.40 25.36
N THR A 28 47.48 -8.76 25.30
CA THR A 28 47.02 -10.09 24.90
C THR A 28 46.78 -10.14 23.40
N MET A 29 47.49 -11.03 22.71
CA MET A 29 47.31 -11.30 21.28
C MET A 29 46.08 -12.20 21.07
N ALA A 30 45.18 -11.78 20.17
CA ALA A 30 44.02 -12.58 19.77
C ALA A 30 43.96 -12.74 18.24
N CYS A 31 43.41 -13.85 17.78
CA CYS A 31 43.12 -14.05 16.37
C CYS A 31 41.84 -13.32 15.98
N GLU A 32 41.97 -12.33 15.10
CA GLU A 32 40.82 -11.75 14.40
C GLU A 32 40.62 -12.45 13.07
N CYS A 33 39.40 -12.93 12.85
CA CYS A 33 39.00 -13.47 11.56
C CYS A 33 38.51 -12.34 10.64
N LYS A 34 38.99 -12.32 9.38
CA LYS A 34 38.32 -11.54 8.33
C LYS A 34 36.85 -11.95 8.28
N PHE A 35 35.94 -11.02 7.99
CA PHE A 35 34.48 -11.18 8.09
C PHE A 35 33.94 -12.61 7.79
N TRP A 36 33.15 -13.15 8.74
CA TRP A 36 32.30 -14.35 8.64
C TRP A 36 32.90 -15.74 8.90
N TRP A 37 34.01 -15.84 9.63
CA TRP A 37 34.58 -17.10 10.12
C TRP A 37 34.47 -17.20 11.65
N THR A 38 34.43 -18.42 12.21
CA THR A 38 34.23 -18.63 13.65
C THR A 38 35.25 -19.60 14.22
N GLY A 39 35.81 -19.28 15.39
CA GLY A 39 36.74 -20.13 16.13
C GLY A 39 38.08 -19.44 16.43
N ALA A 40 38.92 -20.09 17.24
CA ALA A 40 40.28 -19.61 17.53
C ALA A 40 41.25 -19.79 16.33
N ARG A 41 40.88 -20.65 15.37
CA ARG A 41 41.47 -20.75 14.03
C ARG A 41 40.40 -20.43 13.00
N CYS A 42 40.67 -19.47 12.13
CA CYS A 42 39.74 -18.97 11.12
C CYS A 42 39.66 -19.91 9.89
N ASP A 43 39.40 -21.20 10.14
CA ASP A 43 39.37 -22.24 9.10
C ASP A 43 37.93 -22.67 8.74
N GLU A 44 36.95 -22.41 9.61
CA GLU A 44 35.53 -22.75 9.36
C GLU A 44 34.66 -21.52 9.13
N LEU A 45 33.99 -21.50 7.98
CA LEU A 45 33.07 -20.43 7.60
C LEU A 45 31.80 -20.54 8.46
N SER A 46 31.39 -19.42 9.06
CA SER A 46 30.16 -19.34 9.84
C SER A 46 28.95 -19.78 9.03
N GLY A 47 27.92 -20.32 9.71
CA GLY A 47 26.66 -20.71 9.06
C GLY A 47 26.04 -19.56 8.25
N SER A 48 26.15 -18.33 8.73
CA SER A 48 25.73 -17.12 8.02
C SER A 48 26.57 -16.86 6.75
N GLY A 49 27.90 -17.04 6.81
CA GLY A 49 28.79 -16.90 5.65
C GLY A 49 28.46 -17.88 4.52
N LYS A 50 28.22 -19.17 4.85
CA LYS A 50 27.80 -20.20 3.86
C LYS A 50 26.49 -19.80 3.16
N GLN A 51 25.54 -19.25 3.92
CA GLN A 51 24.25 -18.84 3.39
C GLN A 51 24.34 -17.60 2.48
N VAL A 52 25.20 -16.61 2.79
CA VAL A 52 25.36 -15.41 1.94
C VAL A 52 25.95 -15.78 0.59
N ILE A 53 26.97 -16.66 0.57
CA ILE A 53 27.57 -17.16 -0.68
C ILE A 53 26.52 -17.89 -1.53
N ALA A 54 25.68 -18.73 -0.91
CA ALA A 54 24.59 -19.42 -1.60
C ALA A 54 23.57 -18.43 -2.20
N LEU A 55 23.21 -17.36 -1.47
CA LEU A 55 22.31 -16.32 -1.98
C LEU A 55 22.92 -15.53 -3.13
N GLY A 56 24.22 -15.20 -3.05
CA GLY A 56 24.98 -14.59 -4.14
C GLY A 56 25.00 -15.46 -5.40
N ALA A 57 25.17 -16.77 -5.24
CA ALA A 57 25.11 -17.71 -6.36
C ALA A 57 23.71 -17.81 -6.99
N ILE A 58 22.65 -17.87 -6.17
CA ILE A 58 21.26 -17.92 -6.65
C ILE A 58 20.89 -16.63 -7.39
N THR A 59 21.27 -15.47 -6.86
CA THR A 59 21.01 -14.17 -7.52
C THR A 59 21.78 -14.06 -8.84
N GLY A 60 23.05 -14.48 -8.88
CA GLY A 60 23.81 -14.59 -10.12
C GLY A 60 23.14 -15.50 -11.16
N LEU A 61 22.64 -16.67 -10.73
CA LEU A 61 21.93 -17.61 -11.59
C LEU A 61 20.61 -17.02 -12.13
N LEU A 62 19.84 -16.32 -11.29
CA LEU A 62 18.62 -15.63 -11.72
C LEU A 62 18.91 -14.54 -12.75
N VAL A 63 19.98 -13.77 -12.56
CA VAL A 63 20.43 -12.75 -13.52
C VAL A 63 20.81 -13.40 -14.86
N ILE A 64 21.57 -14.50 -14.82
CA ILE A 64 21.94 -15.27 -16.03
C ILE A 64 20.68 -15.81 -16.74
N VAL A 65 19.74 -16.41 -16.00
CA VAL A 65 18.48 -16.92 -16.57
C VAL A 65 17.66 -15.79 -17.17
N PHE A 66 17.56 -14.63 -16.50
CA PHE A 66 16.86 -13.47 -17.01
C PHE A 66 17.47 -12.98 -18.34
N TYR A 67 18.80 -12.77 -18.39
CA TYR A 67 19.46 -12.35 -19.62
C TYR A 67 19.33 -13.42 -20.73
N SER A 68 19.46 -14.70 -20.38
CA SER A 68 19.30 -15.82 -21.31
C SER A 68 17.88 -15.87 -21.91
N LEU A 69 16.85 -15.69 -21.09
CA LEU A 69 15.45 -15.61 -21.54
C LEU A 69 15.18 -14.36 -22.37
N THR A 70 15.85 -13.25 -22.06
CA THR A 70 15.71 -12.00 -22.81
C THR A 70 16.34 -12.13 -24.19
N VAL A 71 17.53 -12.73 -24.27
CA VAL A 71 18.20 -13.11 -25.53
C VAL A 71 17.36 -14.11 -26.31
N TYR A 72 16.84 -15.16 -25.66
CA TYR A 72 15.97 -16.16 -26.30
C TYR A 72 14.69 -15.51 -26.87
N ARG A 73 14.04 -14.62 -26.12
CA ARG A 73 12.86 -13.88 -26.62
C ARG A 73 13.21 -12.94 -27.77
N TRP A 74 14.36 -12.29 -27.73
CA TRP A 74 14.83 -11.46 -28.85
C TRP A 74 15.05 -12.30 -30.11
N ILE A 75 15.61 -13.51 -29.96
CA ILE A 75 15.79 -14.48 -31.06
C ILE A 75 14.43 -15.00 -31.56
N SER A 76 13.51 -15.37 -30.66
CA SER A 76 12.22 -15.97 -31.04
C SER A 76 11.22 -14.98 -31.64
N LYS A 77 11.28 -13.69 -31.26
CA LYS A 77 10.44 -12.62 -31.82
C LYS A 77 10.74 -12.34 -33.30
N LYS A 78 11.86 -12.85 -33.83
CA LYS A 78 12.18 -12.84 -35.26
C LYS A 78 11.44 -13.95 -36.05
N SER A 79 10.76 -14.90 -35.39
CA SER A 79 10.28 -16.14 -36.01
C SER A 79 8.75 -16.26 -36.16
N HIS A 80 7.92 -15.62 -35.33
CA HIS A 80 6.47 -15.91 -35.33
C HIS A 80 5.56 -14.68 -35.19
N GLU A 81 4.93 -14.29 -36.30
CA GLU A 81 3.60 -13.64 -36.32
C GLU A 81 2.53 -14.74 -36.40
N PRO A 82 1.69 -14.95 -35.37
CA PRO A 82 0.56 -15.86 -35.47
C PRO A 82 -0.65 -15.17 -36.12
N THR A 83 -1.05 -15.67 -37.29
CA THR A 83 -2.35 -15.41 -37.90
C THR A 83 -3.40 -16.25 -37.17
N LYS A 84 -4.34 -15.61 -36.46
CA LYS A 84 -5.52 -16.28 -35.89
C LYS A 84 -6.71 -16.07 -36.83
N THR A 85 -7.16 -17.16 -37.45
CA THR A 85 -8.42 -17.27 -38.19
C THR A 85 -9.56 -17.59 -37.22
N TYR A 86 -10.60 -16.76 -37.21
CA TYR A 86 -11.86 -17.02 -36.53
C TYR A 86 -12.83 -17.71 -37.51
N THR A 87 -13.50 -18.76 -37.04
CA THR A 87 -14.59 -19.45 -37.74
C THR A 87 -15.87 -19.22 -36.94
N ASP A 88 -16.86 -18.59 -37.55
CA ASP A 88 -18.21 -18.37 -37.00
C ASP A 88 -19.15 -19.49 -37.45
N GLU A 89 -19.93 -20.06 -36.52
CA GLU A 89 -21.09 -20.91 -36.81
C GLU A 89 -22.38 -20.21 -36.31
N PRO A 90 -23.51 -20.32 -37.04
CA PRO A 90 -24.79 -19.77 -36.62
C PRO A 90 -25.62 -20.82 -35.87
N ILE A 91 -26.48 -20.42 -34.92
CA ILE A 91 -27.73 -21.14 -34.56
C ILE A 91 -28.61 -20.24 -33.65
N GLY A 92 -29.88 -20.10 -34.05
CA GLY A 92 -31.03 -20.44 -33.19
C GLY A 92 -31.68 -19.36 -32.33
N ASP A 93 -32.89 -18.96 -32.73
CA ASP A 93 -33.85 -18.12 -32.01
C ASP A 93 -34.22 -18.64 -30.61
N THR A 94 -34.42 -17.73 -29.66
CA THR A 94 -35.68 -17.56 -28.90
C THR A 94 -35.53 -16.53 -27.76
N SER A 95 -36.61 -15.77 -27.57
CA SER A 95 -36.81 -14.62 -26.70
C SER A 95 -36.68 -14.90 -25.20
N PHE A 96 -35.99 -14.04 -24.43
CA PHE A 96 -36.26 -13.86 -22.99
C PHE A 96 -35.62 -12.59 -22.42
N VAL A 97 -36.27 -11.43 -22.60
CA VAL A 97 -35.84 -10.14 -22.02
C VAL A 97 -37.02 -9.56 -21.24
N VAL A 98 -37.20 -9.94 -19.98
CA VAL A 98 -37.95 -9.15 -18.96
C VAL A 98 -37.60 -9.53 -17.51
N HIS A 99 -37.08 -10.73 -17.20
CA HIS A 99 -37.06 -11.21 -15.80
C HIS A 99 -35.87 -10.81 -14.90
N VAL A 100 -34.80 -10.18 -15.40
CA VAL A 100 -33.59 -9.91 -14.58
C VAL A 100 -33.74 -8.67 -13.68
N ALA A 101 -34.57 -7.69 -14.07
CA ALA A 101 -34.77 -6.48 -13.28
C ALA A 101 -35.53 -6.71 -11.96
N LYS A 102 -36.36 -7.76 -11.88
CA LYS A 102 -37.24 -8.02 -10.73
C LYS A 102 -36.58 -8.79 -9.57
N ILE A 103 -35.38 -9.33 -9.76
CA ILE A 103 -34.67 -10.13 -8.73
C ILE A 103 -33.83 -9.25 -7.78
N ARG A 104 -33.44 -8.03 -8.20
CA ARG A 104 -32.52 -7.18 -7.41
C ARG A 104 -33.23 -6.35 -6.32
N ALA A 105 -34.55 -6.20 -6.37
CA ALA A 105 -35.33 -5.47 -5.36
C ALA A 105 -35.48 -6.19 -3.99
N LYS A 106 -34.91 -7.40 -3.82
CA LYS A 106 -35.03 -8.21 -2.60
C LYS A 106 -33.71 -8.50 -1.88
N CYS A 107 -32.64 -7.75 -2.18
CA CYS A 107 -31.28 -7.99 -1.66
C CYS A 107 -30.85 -7.13 -0.45
N ASP A 108 -31.58 -6.07 -0.06
CA ASP A 108 -31.17 -5.23 1.08
C ASP A 108 -31.29 -5.94 2.44
N SER A 109 -32.08 -7.02 2.54
CA SER A 109 -32.21 -7.82 3.76
C SER A 109 -30.92 -8.59 4.14
N SER A 110 -30.07 -8.96 3.17
CA SER A 110 -28.82 -9.71 3.45
C SER A 110 -27.76 -8.85 4.16
N SER A 111 -27.73 -7.53 3.91
CA SER A 111 -26.72 -6.65 4.50
C SER A 111 -26.90 -6.50 6.01
N TRP A 112 -28.16 -6.38 6.47
CA TRP A 112 -28.49 -6.29 7.89
C TRP A 112 -28.15 -7.58 8.65
N ILE A 113 -28.47 -8.75 8.08
CA ILE A 113 -28.12 -10.04 8.69
C ILE A 113 -26.61 -10.16 8.88
N THR A 114 -25.82 -9.73 7.89
CA THR A 114 -24.37 -9.75 8.01
C THR A 114 -23.87 -8.79 9.09
N LEU A 115 -24.41 -7.57 9.14
CA LEU A 115 -24.04 -6.58 10.17
C LEU A 115 -24.35 -7.08 11.59
N PHE A 116 -25.59 -7.51 11.86
CA PHE A 116 -25.95 -8.05 13.17
C PHE A 116 -25.12 -9.28 13.53
N GLY A 117 -24.90 -10.20 12.58
CA GLY A 117 -24.02 -11.35 12.78
C GLY A 117 -22.60 -10.95 13.14
N THR A 118 -22.04 -9.91 12.51
CA THR A 118 -20.69 -9.40 12.84
C THR A 118 -20.61 -8.88 14.26
N ILE A 119 -21.60 -8.09 14.69
CA ILE A 119 -21.62 -7.44 16.00
C ILE A 119 -21.76 -8.49 17.09
N ILE A 120 -22.66 -9.46 16.91
CA ILE A 120 -22.87 -10.54 17.88
C ILE A 120 -21.59 -11.39 18.01
N LEU A 121 -20.98 -11.80 16.89
CA LEU A 121 -19.77 -12.62 16.94
C LEU A 121 -18.58 -11.88 17.54
N ALA A 122 -18.39 -10.60 17.19
CA ALA A 122 -17.35 -9.77 17.78
C ALA A 122 -17.58 -9.58 19.29
N PHE A 123 -18.83 -9.31 19.71
CA PHE A 123 -19.18 -9.17 21.12
C PHE A 123 -18.90 -10.47 21.90
N CYS A 124 -19.35 -11.61 21.39
CA CYS A 124 -19.07 -12.92 21.99
C CYS A 124 -17.56 -13.17 22.14
N ALA A 125 -16.77 -12.91 21.09
CA ALA A 125 -15.31 -13.06 21.15
C ALA A 125 -14.68 -12.13 22.19
N THR A 126 -15.08 -10.86 22.24
CA THR A 126 -14.56 -9.91 23.24
C THR A 126 -14.94 -10.30 24.68
N MET A 127 -16.13 -10.86 24.89
CA MET A 127 -16.55 -11.35 26.22
C MET A 127 -15.74 -12.58 26.65
N ILE A 128 -15.49 -13.51 25.74
CA ILE A 128 -14.63 -14.68 26.01
C ILE A 128 -13.22 -14.22 26.39
N LYS A 129 -12.63 -13.30 25.60
CA LYS A 129 -11.32 -12.72 25.92
C LYS A 129 -11.32 -12.03 27.28
N TYR A 130 -12.35 -11.24 27.60
CA TYR A 130 -12.45 -10.54 28.89
C TYR A 130 -12.42 -11.51 30.08
N PHE A 131 -13.16 -12.62 30.04
CA PHE A 131 -13.15 -13.60 31.13
C PHE A 131 -11.79 -14.26 31.31
N ASN A 132 -11.14 -14.67 30.20
CA ASN A 132 -9.81 -15.27 30.24
C ASN A 132 -8.76 -14.27 30.74
N LEU A 133 -8.78 -13.04 30.23
CA LEU A 133 -7.85 -11.99 30.61
C LEU A 133 -8.02 -11.57 32.06
N LYS A 134 -9.26 -11.53 32.57
CA LYS A 134 -9.54 -11.26 33.99
C LYS A 134 -8.88 -12.31 34.89
N SER A 135 -8.96 -13.59 34.52
CA SER A 135 -8.32 -14.69 35.26
C SER A 135 -6.80 -14.56 35.27
N ILE A 136 -6.19 -14.26 34.11
CA ILE A 136 -4.73 -14.07 33.99
C ILE A 136 -4.28 -12.84 34.79
N HIS A 137 -5.04 -11.74 34.72
CA HIS A 137 -4.75 -10.50 35.43
C HIS A 137 -4.78 -10.68 36.95
N THR A 138 -5.75 -11.42 37.48
CA THR A 138 -5.79 -11.73 38.92
C THR A 138 -4.59 -12.57 39.36
N GLU A 139 -4.19 -13.58 38.57
CA GLU A 139 -3.02 -14.41 38.87
C GLU A 139 -1.73 -13.59 38.92
N ILE A 140 -1.54 -12.69 37.95
CA ILE A 140 -0.33 -11.85 37.87
C ILE A 140 -0.29 -10.82 39.00
N ILE A 141 -1.44 -10.25 39.39
CA ILE A 141 -1.50 -9.33 40.54
C ILE A 141 -1.17 -10.05 41.84
N ASP A 142 -1.67 -11.27 42.03
CA ASP A 142 -1.34 -12.05 43.22
C ASP A 142 0.15 -12.36 43.27
N LYS A 143 0.77 -12.72 42.14
CA LYS A 143 2.23 -12.89 42.01
C LYS A 143 3.00 -11.60 42.30
N LEU A 144 2.52 -10.45 41.79
CA LEU A 144 3.12 -9.13 42.03
C LEU A 144 3.07 -8.74 43.52
N ASN A 145 1.96 -9.01 44.20
CA ASN A 145 1.82 -8.74 45.63
C ASN A 145 2.68 -9.67 46.49
N ASN A 146 2.97 -10.88 45.99
CA ASN A 146 3.81 -11.88 46.66
C ASN A 146 5.29 -11.82 46.26
N ASN A 147 5.73 -10.81 45.47
CA ASN A 147 7.10 -10.69 44.92
C ASN A 147 7.60 -11.95 44.19
N GLN A 148 6.72 -12.63 43.48
CA GLN A 148 7.05 -13.77 42.62
C GLN A 148 7.27 -13.30 41.17
N SER A 149 7.92 -14.15 40.36
CA SER A 149 8.18 -13.85 38.96
C SER A 149 6.89 -13.66 38.15
N LEU A 150 6.83 -12.58 37.37
CA LEU A 150 5.63 -12.07 36.70
C LEU A 150 5.40 -12.74 35.34
N PHE A 151 5.15 -14.04 35.33
CA PHE A 151 4.71 -14.73 34.13
C PHE A 151 3.47 -15.59 34.40
N TYR A 152 2.63 -15.76 33.37
CA TYR A 152 1.54 -16.74 33.41
C TYR A 152 1.94 -18.01 32.63
N ASN A 153 1.46 -19.15 33.12
CA ASN A 153 1.72 -20.43 32.47
C ASN A 153 0.71 -20.64 31.34
N ARG A 154 1.20 -20.83 30.12
CA ARG A 154 0.32 -21.14 28.99
C ARG A 154 -0.18 -22.59 29.09
N PRO A 155 -1.45 -22.86 28.76
CA PRO A 155 -1.97 -24.22 28.74
C PRO A 155 -1.26 -25.07 27.69
N SER A 156 -1.21 -26.39 27.91
CA SER A 156 -0.60 -27.36 26.98
C SER A 156 -1.21 -27.36 25.57
N PHE A 157 -2.43 -26.85 25.42
CA PHE A 157 -3.04 -26.63 24.11
C PHE A 157 -2.25 -25.62 23.25
N CYS A 158 -1.63 -24.60 23.85
CA CYS A 158 -0.88 -23.57 23.12
C CYS A 158 0.33 -24.16 22.37
N SER A 159 1.02 -25.15 22.94
CA SER A 159 2.14 -25.83 22.27
C SER A 159 1.69 -26.79 21.17
N SER A 160 0.42 -27.22 21.18
CA SER A 160 -0.17 -28.10 20.16
C SER A 160 -0.66 -27.33 18.93
N VAL A 161 -1.17 -26.12 19.11
CA VAL A 161 -1.64 -25.26 18.00
C VAL A 161 -0.48 -24.55 17.31
N TYR A 162 0.50 -24.08 18.10
CA TYR A 162 1.70 -23.41 17.60
C TYR A 162 2.96 -24.18 18.03
N VAL A 163 3.69 -24.73 17.05
CA VAL A 163 5.03 -25.28 17.29
C VAL A 163 5.97 -24.12 17.72
N LYS A 164 7.08 -24.41 18.40
CA LYS A 164 8.15 -23.45 18.76
C LYS A 164 8.54 -22.46 17.64
N ALA A 165 8.30 -22.81 16.37
CA ALA A 165 8.57 -21.96 15.21
C ALA A 165 7.40 -21.05 14.75
N GLY A 166 6.27 -20.97 15.49
CA GLY A 166 5.17 -20.04 15.23
C GLY A 166 4.25 -20.40 14.06
N PHE A 167 4.25 -21.66 13.61
CA PHE A 167 3.38 -22.15 12.52
C PHE A 167 2.08 -22.75 13.06
N ASN A 168 0.95 -22.37 12.43
CA ASN A 168 -0.34 -22.98 12.70
C ASN A 168 -0.45 -24.34 12.00
N VAL A 169 -0.34 -25.42 12.76
CA VAL A 169 -0.28 -26.79 12.24
C VAL A 169 -1.64 -27.28 11.73
N ILE A 170 -2.73 -26.64 12.14
CA ILE A 170 -4.09 -27.12 11.88
C ILE A 170 -4.68 -26.43 10.65
N THR A 171 -4.66 -25.09 10.59
CA THR A 171 -5.37 -24.34 9.55
C THR A 171 -4.64 -24.32 8.21
N PHE A 172 -3.31 -24.40 8.22
CA PHE A 172 -2.50 -24.32 7.00
C PHE A 172 -2.63 -25.57 6.11
N PRO A 173 -2.51 -26.82 6.60
CA PRO A 173 -2.72 -28.00 5.76
C PRO A 173 -4.12 -28.08 5.19
N ILE A 174 -5.14 -27.69 5.96
CA ILE A 174 -6.53 -27.62 5.51
C ILE A 174 -6.67 -26.60 4.38
N ALA A 175 -6.05 -25.42 4.48
CA ALA A 175 -6.05 -24.43 3.41
C ALA A 175 -5.41 -24.98 2.13
N CYS A 176 -4.24 -25.61 2.23
CA CYS A 176 -3.57 -26.23 1.09
C CYS A 176 -4.45 -27.29 0.41
N PHE A 177 -5.12 -28.14 1.19
CA PHE A 177 -6.08 -29.11 0.67
C PHE A 177 -7.25 -28.44 -0.07
N LEU A 178 -7.82 -27.37 0.49
CA LEU A 178 -8.89 -26.61 -0.14
C LEU A 178 -8.45 -25.93 -1.45
N ILE A 179 -7.22 -25.42 -1.53
CA ILE A 179 -6.66 -24.84 -2.78
C ILE A 179 -6.62 -25.90 -3.88
N VAL A 180 -6.11 -27.09 -3.56
CA VAL A 180 -6.05 -28.22 -4.50
C VAL A 180 -7.47 -28.64 -4.92
N LEU A 181 -8.39 -28.78 -3.96
CA LEU A 181 -9.79 -29.09 -4.24
C LEU A 181 -10.42 -28.06 -5.18
N PHE A 182 -10.19 -26.77 -4.96
CA PHE A 182 -10.71 -25.70 -5.81
C PHE A 182 -10.06 -25.68 -7.20
N ALA A 183 -8.78 -26.03 -7.32
CA ALA A 183 -8.13 -26.21 -8.62
C ALA A 183 -8.79 -27.34 -9.43
N PHE A 184 -9.16 -28.46 -8.78
CA PHE A 184 -9.93 -29.54 -9.42
C PHE A 184 -11.34 -29.11 -9.83
N ILE A 185 -12.04 -28.35 -8.98
CA ILE A 185 -13.38 -27.81 -9.30
C ILE A 185 -13.29 -26.85 -10.49
N SER A 186 -12.27 -25.97 -10.50
CA SER A 186 -12.02 -25.02 -11.58
C SER A 186 -11.78 -25.75 -12.91
N LYS A 187 -10.93 -26.79 -12.92
CA LYS A 187 -10.71 -27.63 -14.11
C LYS A 187 -12.00 -28.29 -14.60
N ARG A 188 -12.82 -28.84 -13.69
CA ARG A 188 -14.12 -29.45 -14.05
C ARG A 188 -15.11 -28.44 -14.63
N GLN A 189 -15.10 -27.19 -14.16
CA GLN A 189 -15.94 -26.13 -14.71
C GLN A 189 -15.43 -25.64 -16.07
N SER A 190 -14.12 -25.43 -16.22
CA SER A 190 -13.48 -25.02 -17.47
C SER A 190 -13.66 -26.06 -18.59
N SER A 191 -13.60 -27.35 -18.26
CA SER A 191 -13.82 -28.45 -19.23
C SER A 191 -15.23 -28.43 -19.83
N LYS A 192 -16.24 -27.97 -19.06
CA LYS A 192 -17.62 -27.82 -19.54
C LYS A 192 -17.84 -26.57 -20.42
N ALA A 193 -16.98 -25.56 -20.30
CA ALA A 193 -17.13 -24.26 -20.94
C ALA A 193 -16.29 -24.05 -22.22
N ASN A 194 -15.67 -25.10 -22.78
CA ASN A 194 -14.82 -25.04 -24.00
C ASN A 194 -13.80 -23.89 -24.01
N GLN A 195 -13.21 -23.54 -22.86
CA GLN A 195 -12.19 -22.49 -22.75
C GLN A 195 -10.78 -23.01 -23.09
N SER A 196 -9.92 -22.09 -23.57
CA SER A 196 -8.54 -22.30 -24.02
C SER A 196 -7.58 -22.90 -22.98
N CYS A 197 -7.97 -23.01 -21.70
CA CYS A 197 -7.17 -23.59 -20.62
C CYS A 197 -7.42 -25.10 -20.43
N ARG A 198 -7.62 -25.85 -21.51
CA ARG A 198 -8.05 -27.25 -21.47
C ARG A 198 -7.02 -28.21 -20.81
N ASN A 199 -5.74 -27.84 -20.76
CA ASN A 199 -4.65 -28.77 -20.48
C ASN A 199 -3.91 -28.60 -19.13
N TYR A 200 -4.20 -27.56 -18.32
CA TYR A 200 -3.44 -27.30 -17.09
C TYR A 200 -4.34 -27.20 -15.85
N ILE A 201 -3.95 -27.88 -14.76
CA ILE A 201 -4.52 -27.64 -13.43
C ILE A 201 -3.88 -26.36 -12.90
N ALA A 202 -4.60 -25.25 -13.02
CA ALA A 202 -4.18 -23.96 -12.47
C ALA A 202 -4.93 -23.67 -11.17
N ALA A 203 -4.23 -23.05 -10.21
CA ALA A 203 -4.87 -22.53 -9.02
C ALA A 203 -5.92 -21.47 -9.40
N PRO A 204 -7.11 -21.47 -8.75
CA PRO A 204 -8.17 -20.53 -9.10
C PRO A 204 -7.77 -19.10 -8.73
N ILE A 205 -8.13 -18.11 -9.54
CA ILE A 205 -7.86 -16.70 -9.23
C ILE A 205 -8.50 -16.36 -7.87
N PRO A 206 -7.73 -15.93 -6.86
CA PRO A 206 -8.27 -15.66 -5.53
C PRO A 206 -9.09 -14.37 -5.51
N LEU A 207 -8.58 -13.34 -6.17
CA LEU A 207 -9.20 -12.03 -6.27
C LEU A 207 -8.78 -11.40 -7.59
N ASP A 208 -9.76 -10.85 -8.30
CA ASP A 208 -9.49 -9.98 -9.44
C ASP A 208 -9.52 -8.52 -8.98
N PHE A 209 -8.36 -7.88 -9.06
CA PHE A 209 -8.19 -6.49 -8.65
C PHE A 209 -8.85 -5.50 -9.61
N PHE A 210 -9.06 -5.89 -10.87
CA PHE A 210 -9.62 -5.02 -11.90
C PHE A 210 -11.15 -5.05 -11.92
N THR A 211 -11.77 -6.16 -11.51
CA THR A 211 -13.23 -6.24 -11.42
C THR A 211 -13.78 -5.68 -10.12
N CYS A 212 -15.04 -5.21 -10.21
CA CYS A 212 -15.72 -4.45 -9.17
C CYS A 212 -16.56 -5.32 -8.20
N VAL A 213 -16.31 -6.64 -8.16
CA VAL A 213 -17.18 -7.60 -7.46
C VAL A 213 -16.74 -7.80 -6.00
N ARG A 214 -17.69 -7.62 -5.06
CA ARG A 214 -17.56 -7.96 -3.63
C ARG A 214 -16.29 -7.39 -2.93
N ARG A 215 -16.00 -6.13 -3.19
CA ARG A 215 -14.78 -5.40 -2.77
C ARG A 215 -14.60 -5.25 -1.26
N THR A 216 -15.69 -5.07 -0.53
CA THR A 216 -15.66 -4.94 0.93
C THR A 216 -15.14 -6.21 1.60
N PHE A 217 -15.49 -7.38 1.06
CA PHE A 217 -15.01 -8.67 1.56
C PHE A 217 -13.49 -8.83 1.38
N ALA A 218 -12.98 -8.48 0.19
CA ALA A 218 -11.55 -8.46 -0.06
C ALA A 218 -10.82 -7.49 0.89
N ALA A 219 -11.35 -6.27 1.06
CA ALA A 219 -10.74 -5.27 1.92
C ALA A 219 -10.63 -5.73 3.39
N VAL A 220 -11.65 -6.41 3.92
CA VAL A 220 -11.63 -6.96 5.29
C VAL A 220 -10.58 -8.07 5.44
N ILE A 221 -10.41 -8.95 4.46
CA ILE A 221 -9.35 -9.98 4.50
C ILE A 221 -7.96 -9.34 4.46
N PHE A 222 -7.77 -8.30 3.65
CA PHE A 222 -6.50 -7.57 3.61
C PHE A 222 -6.23 -6.76 4.89
N ALA A 223 -7.27 -6.31 5.60
CA ALA A 223 -7.13 -5.73 6.93
C ALA A 223 -6.70 -6.79 7.98
N LEU A 224 -7.27 -8.00 7.92
CA LEU A 224 -6.84 -9.12 8.76
C LEU A 224 -5.38 -9.52 8.50
N PHE A 225 -4.94 -9.53 7.23
CA PHE A 225 -3.53 -9.74 6.90
C PHE A 225 -2.62 -8.69 7.50
N ALA A 226 -3.05 -7.42 7.46
CA ALA A 226 -2.29 -6.32 8.02
C ALA A 226 -2.14 -6.42 9.55
N ASP A 227 -3.19 -6.85 10.24
CA ASP A 227 -3.17 -7.11 11.68
C ASP A 227 -2.12 -8.19 12.05
N GLU A 228 -2.16 -9.36 11.41
CA GLU A 228 -1.20 -10.44 11.67
C GLU A 228 0.23 -10.11 11.26
N LEU A 229 0.41 -9.31 10.20
CA LEU A 229 1.72 -8.80 9.83
C LEU A 229 2.27 -7.84 10.88
N SER A 230 1.40 -7.05 11.52
CA SER A 230 1.80 -6.11 12.56
C SER A 230 2.24 -6.83 13.84
N THR A 231 1.59 -7.94 14.19
CA THR A 231 2.03 -8.76 15.34
C THR A 231 3.37 -9.44 15.09
N ILE A 232 3.62 -9.94 13.87
CA ILE A 232 4.93 -10.49 13.47
C ILE A 232 6.01 -9.39 13.49
N ALA A 233 5.70 -8.20 12.95
CA ALA A 233 6.63 -7.08 12.96
C ALA A 233 7.02 -6.68 14.40
N ASN A 234 6.05 -6.65 15.32
CA ASN A 234 6.32 -6.37 16.74
C ASN A 234 7.23 -7.43 17.38
N GLN A 235 7.00 -8.72 17.09
CA GLN A 235 7.85 -9.82 17.57
C GLN A 235 9.29 -9.73 17.05
N LEU A 236 9.48 -9.24 15.82
CA LEU A 236 10.80 -9.04 15.22
C LEU A 236 11.56 -7.88 15.88
N ILE A 237 10.88 -6.77 16.15
CA ILE A 237 11.47 -5.59 16.80
C ILE A 237 11.94 -5.95 18.21
N ASN A 238 11.17 -6.76 18.94
CA ASN A 238 11.48 -7.15 20.32
C ASN A 238 12.52 -8.28 20.44
N GLY A 239 13.14 -8.73 19.33
CA GLY A 239 14.27 -9.66 19.36
C GLY A 239 13.95 -11.14 19.64
N ASN A 240 12.68 -11.49 19.88
CA ASN A 240 12.26 -12.84 20.30
C ASN A 240 12.37 -13.94 19.23
N ALA A 241 12.81 -13.59 18.01
CA ALA A 241 12.70 -14.46 16.83
C ALA A 241 14.02 -15.03 16.31
N VAL A 242 15.17 -14.69 16.92
CA VAL A 242 16.49 -15.13 16.44
C VAL A 242 17.03 -16.22 17.37
N THR A 243 16.74 -17.48 17.06
CA THR A 243 17.50 -18.59 17.65
C THR A 243 18.86 -18.67 16.94
N THR A 244 19.92 -18.73 17.73
CA THR A 244 21.33 -18.67 17.28
C THR A 244 21.78 -19.89 16.47
N ASP A 245 20.99 -20.96 16.44
CA ASP A 245 21.48 -22.29 16.07
C ASP A 245 21.48 -22.60 14.56
N HIS A 246 20.77 -21.82 13.73
CA HIS A 246 20.57 -22.16 12.30
C HIS A 246 21.06 -21.09 11.29
N GLY A 247 21.74 -20.04 11.76
CA GLY A 247 22.28 -18.97 10.91
C GLY A 247 21.22 -17.92 10.50
N ILE A 248 21.69 -16.72 10.19
CA ILE A 248 20.85 -15.52 10.05
C ILE A 248 19.88 -15.62 8.86
N ILE A 249 20.32 -16.17 7.72
CA ILE A 249 19.49 -16.24 6.50
C ILE A 249 18.40 -17.29 6.64
N PHE A 250 18.66 -18.41 7.34
CA PHE A 250 17.61 -19.39 7.62
C PHE A 250 16.50 -18.76 8.46
N ASN A 251 16.85 -17.98 9.49
CA ASN A 251 15.87 -17.26 10.29
C ASN A 251 15.07 -16.26 9.44
N TYR A 252 15.72 -15.49 8.56
CA TYR A 252 15.00 -14.61 7.62
C TYR A 252 14.07 -15.37 6.66
N ALA A 253 14.54 -16.49 6.09
CA ALA A 253 13.74 -17.32 5.20
C ALA A 253 12.52 -17.92 5.93
N LEU A 254 12.69 -18.31 7.20
CA LEU A 254 11.60 -18.78 8.05
C LEU A 254 10.55 -17.69 8.29
N GLN A 255 10.98 -16.44 8.49
CA GLN A 255 10.06 -15.30 8.63
C GLN A 255 9.32 -14.98 7.32
N ILE A 256 10.02 -15.01 6.18
CA ILE A 256 9.37 -14.85 4.87
C ILE A 256 8.34 -15.97 4.66
N PHE A 257 8.69 -17.21 5.02
CA PHE A 257 7.78 -18.33 4.93
C PHE A 257 6.56 -18.14 5.85
N ARG A 258 6.74 -17.62 7.07
CA ARG A 258 5.63 -17.25 7.98
C ARG A 258 4.70 -16.19 7.39
N VAL A 259 5.23 -15.21 6.66
CA VAL A 259 4.41 -14.23 5.93
C VAL A 259 3.64 -14.91 4.78
N LEU A 260 4.28 -15.84 4.05
CA LEU A 260 3.62 -16.58 2.98
C LEU A 260 2.52 -17.51 3.48
N THR A 261 2.69 -18.17 4.64
CA THR A 261 1.66 -19.06 5.20
C THR A 261 0.38 -18.31 5.54
N ILE A 262 0.46 -17.06 6.02
CA ILE A 262 -0.70 -16.19 6.20
C ILE A 262 -1.47 -16.00 4.88
N GLY A 263 -0.74 -15.69 3.81
CA GLY A 263 -1.33 -15.55 2.47
C GLY A 263 -2.03 -16.82 1.98
N PHE A 264 -1.42 -17.99 2.20
CA PHE A 264 -2.02 -19.28 1.87
C PHE A 264 -3.26 -19.59 2.70
N ARG A 265 -3.28 -19.23 3.99
CA ARG A 265 -4.40 -19.51 4.89
C ARG A 265 -5.70 -18.84 4.43
N CYS A 266 -5.66 -17.58 4.02
CA CYS A 266 -6.89 -16.88 3.58
C CYS A 266 -7.18 -17.03 2.07
N TYR A 267 -6.29 -17.65 1.29
CA TYR A 267 -6.48 -17.88 -0.14
C TYR A 267 -7.79 -18.62 -0.47
N PRO A 268 -8.16 -19.73 0.21
CA PRO A 268 -9.42 -20.43 -0.05
C PRO A 268 -10.65 -19.54 0.16
N MET A 269 -10.62 -18.64 1.15
CA MET A 269 -11.73 -17.74 1.45
C MET A 269 -11.99 -16.77 0.28
N LEU A 270 -10.92 -16.17 -0.26
CA LEU A 270 -10.98 -15.28 -1.43
C LEU A 270 -11.41 -16.03 -2.69
N ALA A 271 -10.74 -17.16 -2.99
CA ALA A 271 -11.02 -17.98 -4.16
C ALA A 271 -12.48 -18.50 -4.19
N ALA A 272 -13.03 -18.91 -3.04
CA ALA A 272 -14.40 -19.38 -2.96
C ALA A 272 -15.43 -18.31 -3.33
N VAL A 273 -15.20 -17.05 -2.91
CA VAL A 273 -16.06 -15.92 -3.24
C VAL A 273 -15.99 -15.56 -4.72
N HIS A 274 -14.80 -15.64 -5.32
CA HIS A 274 -14.60 -15.41 -6.75
C HIS A 274 -15.26 -16.50 -7.61
N MET A 275 -15.08 -17.78 -7.27
CA MET A 275 -15.69 -18.91 -7.99
C MET A 275 -17.23 -18.94 -7.85
N ASN A 276 -17.76 -18.43 -6.74
CA ASN A 276 -19.21 -18.32 -6.46
C ASN A 276 -20.00 -19.63 -6.69
N SER A 277 -19.36 -20.77 -6.41
CA SER A 277 -19.95 -22.11 -6.50
C SER A 277 -20.50 -22.55 -5.13
N ARG A 278 -21.55 -23.37 -5.11
CA ARG A 278 -22.17 -23.82 -3.85
C ARG A 278 -21.17 -24.61 -2.98
N LEU A 279 -20.43 -25.52 -3.61
CA LEU A 279 -19.43 -26.35 -2.92
C LEU A 279 -18.27 -25.50 -2.38
N SER A 280 -17.72 -24.58 -3.18
CA SER A 280 -16.62 -23.72 -2.73
C SER A 280 -17.04 -22.81 -1.57
N LEU A 281 -18.23 -22.21 -1.64
CA LEU A 281 -18.76 -21.37 -0.56
C LEU A 281 -19.05 -22.16 0.72
N PHE A 282 -19.55 -23.39 0.61
CA PHE A 282 -19.78 -24.26 1.76
C PHE A 282 -18.46 -24.63 2.46
N CYS A 283 -17.47 -25.13 1.70
CA CYS A 283 -16.15 -25.46 2.25
C CYS A 283 -15.46 -24.24 2.88
N ALA A 284 -15.52 -23.07 2.22
CA ALA A 284 -14.94 -21.85 2.77
C ALA A 284 -15.68 -21.34 4.01
N SER A 285 -17.00 -21.51 4.10
CA SER A 285 -17.76 -21.15 5.31
C SER A 285 -17.34 -22.01 6.50
N LEU A 286 -17.25 -23.34 6.32
CA LEU A 286 -16.81 -24.25 7.37
C LEU A 286 -15.37 -23.95 7.81
N TYR A 287 -14.49 -23.66 6.84
CA TYR A 287 -13.12 -23.25 7.11
C TYR A 287 -13.04 -21.93 7.89
N ALA A 288 -13.83 -20.91 7.53
CA ALA A 288 -13.84 -19.63 8.23
C ALA A 288 -14.32 -19.75 9.69
N TRP A 289 -15.30 -20.61 9.98
CA TRP A 289 -15.73 -20.87 11.35
C TRP A 289 -14.70 -21.65 12.17
N LEU A 290 -13.99 -22.60 11.54
CA LEU A 290 -12.87 -23.30 12.17
C LEU A 290 -11.71 -22.34 12.47
N ASP A 291 -11.33 -21.49 11.52
CA ASP A 291 -10.29 -20.49 11.69
C ASP A 291 -10.70 -19.46 12.77
N PHE A 292 -11.95 -18.98 12.77
CA PHE A 292 -12.50 -18.11 13.81
C PHE A 292 -12.35 -18.71 15.22
N GLY A 293 -12.77 -19.97 15.40
CA GLY A 293 -12.67 -20.65 16.70
C GLY A 293 -11.23 -20.87 17.15
N LEU A 294 -10.34 -21.27 16.23
CA LEU A 294 -8.92 -21.51 16.56
C LEU A 294 -8.18 -20.22 16.88
N ILE A 295 -8.42 -19.14 16.12
CA ILE A 295 -7.81 -17.84 16.36
C ILE A 295 -8.22 -17.30 17.74
N ILE A 296 -9.51 -17.32 18.08
CA ILE A 296 -10.00 -16.92 19.41
C ILE A 296 -9.35 -17.78 20.51
N ALA A 297 -9.37 -19.10 20.35
CA ALA A 297 -8.78 -20.00 21.35
C ALA A 297 -7.27 -19.77 21.53
N SER A 298 -6.54 -19.42 20.46
CA SER A 298 -5.11 -19.18 20.54
C SER A 298 -4.73 -17.77 21.01
N ASP A 299 -5.40 -16.73 20.52
CA ASP A 299 -5.03 -15.35 20.86
C ASP A 299 -5.52 -14.94 22.24
N ASP A 300 -6.63 -15.51 22.71
CA ASP A 300 -7.18 -15.16 24.03
C ASP A 300 -6.32 -15.70 25.18
N VAL A 301 -5.50 -16.74 24.92
CA VAL A 301 -4.75 -17.43 25.97
C VAL A 301 -3.24 -17.50 25.67
N CYS A 302 -2.85 -17.74 24.43
CA CYS A 302 -1.45 -18.02 24.10
C CYS A 302 -0.60 -16.79 23.77
N GLN A 303 -1.22 -15.68 23.31
CA GLN A 303 -0.50 -14.48 22.87
C GLN A 303 -1.20 -13.22 23.36
N ASN A 304 -0.81 -12.76 24.55
CA ASN A 304 -1.23 -11.46 25.07
C ASN A 304 -0.15 -10.41 24.82
N HIS A 305 -0.56 -9.20 24.40
CA HIS A 305 0.39 -8.13 24.08
C HIS A 305 0.97 -7.48 25.34
N TYR A 306 0.13 -7.30 26.37
CA TYR A 306 0.49 -6.59 27.60
C TYR A 306 0.72 -7.50 28.83
N TYR A 307 0.78 -8.82 28.62
CA TYR A 307 1.06 -9.78 29.70
C TYR A 307 2.19 -10.72 29.28
N LEU A 308 3.16 -10.91 30.18
CA LEU A 308 4.34 -11.72 29.93
C LEU A 308 4.03 -13.22 30.05
N SER A 309 4.35 -13.98 29.00
CA SER A 309 4.23 -15.44 28.97
C SER A 309 5.53 -16.13 29.36
N ASP A 310 5.43 -17.35 29.91
CA ASP A 310 6.54 -18.27 30.20
C ASP A 310 7.67 -18.34 29.15
N LEU A 311 7.36 -18.35 27.86
CA LEU A 311 8.33 -18.54 26.78
C LEU A 311 9.12 -17.28 26.40
N ASN A 312 8.60 -16.10 26.75
CA ASN A 312 9.25 -14.81 26.50
C ASN A 312 9.85 -14.23 27.79
N TYR A 313 9.90 -15.02 28.87
CA TYR A 313 10.37 -14.54 30.16
C TYR A 313 11.87 -14.24 30.11
N ASN A 314 12.20 -12.95 30.25
CA ASN A 314 13.52 -12.43 30.52
C ASN A 314 13.40 -11.44 31.68
N LYS A 315 14.41 -11.38 32.55
CA LYS A 315 14.42 -10.45 33.69
C LYS A 315 14.33 -8.98 33.27
N ASP A 316 14.90 -8.63 32.12
CA ASP A 316 14.85 -7.26 31.59
C ASP A 316 13.43 -6.89 31.11
N LEU A 317 12.70 -7.86 30.53
CA LEU A 317 11.30 -7.69 30.13
C LEU A 317 10.39 -7.58 31.36
N GLU A 318 10.66 -8.34 32.43
CA GLU A 318 9.88 -8.29 33.67
C GLU A 318 9.83 -6.86 34.27
N LEU A 319 10.96 -6.14 34.26
CA LEU A 319 11.04 -4.73 34.67
C LEU A 319 10.15 -3.81 33.83
N GLU A 320 10.04 -4.06 32.53
CA GLU A 320 9.18 -3.28 31.62
C GLU A 320 7.69 -3.49 31.95
N TYR A 321 7.28 -4.74 32.19
CA TYR A 321 5.88 -5.03 32.55
C TYR A 321 5.50 -4.49 33.93
N ILE A 322 6.44 -4.43 34.89
CA ILE A 322 6.23 -3.77 36.19
C ILE A 322 5.91 -2.28 35.97
N ALA A 323 6.67 -1.60 35.10
CA ALA A 323 6.40 -0.20 34.77
C ALA A 323 5.00 0.01 34.15
N TYR A 324 4.50 -0.95 33.38
CA TYR A 324 3.12 -0.91 32.87
C TYR A 324 2.08 -1.00 33.99
N PHE A 325 2.27 -1.89 34.97
CA PHE A 325 1.36 -2.03 36.11
C PHE A 325 1.40 -0.82 37.05
N ASP A 326 2.57 -0.20 37.22
CA ASP A 326 2.73 1.01 38.02
C ASP A 326 2.03 2.21 37.37
N PHE A 327 2.17 2.38 36.05
CA PHE A 327 1.58 3.51 35.33
C PHE A 327 0.07 3.37 35.09
N TYR A 328 -0.38 2.24 34.52
CA TYR A 328 -1.81 2.03 34.22
C TYR A 328 -2.62 1.60 35.45
N GLY A 329 -1.93 1.23 36.53
CA GLY A 329 -2.50 0.75 37.77
C GLY A 329 -2.90 -0.73 37.73
N LYS A 330 -2.98 -1.35 38.89
CA LYS A 330 -3.39 -2.75 39.10
C LYS A 330 -4.89 -3.02 38.82
N GLY A 331 -5.64 -2.02 38.36
CA GLY A 331 -7.08 -2.11 38.10
C GLY A 331 -7.44 -2.72 36.75
N SER A 332 -8.66 -2.45 36.27
CA SER A 332 -9.18 -2.98 34.99
C SER A 332 -8.74 -2.21 33.75
N LYS A 333 -7.91 -1.16 33.88
CA LYS A 333 -7.50 -0.30 32.76
C LYS A 333 -6.66 -1.05 31.72
N LEU A 334 -5.71 -1.88 32.16
CA LEU A 334 -4.87 -2.68 31.26
C LEU A 334 -5.70 -3.72 30.49
N ILE A 335 -6.70 -4.30 31.15
CA ILE A 335 -7.68 -5.22 30.53
C ILE A 335 -8.46 -4.50 29.42
N LEU A 336 -8.97 -3.30 29.69
CA LEU A 336 -9.73 -2.51 28.71
C LEU A 336 -8.87 -2.14 27.50
N LEU A 337 -7.60 -1.80 27.74
CA LEU A 337 -6.65 -1.41 26.70
C LEU A 337 -6.29 -2.58 25.78
N GLN A 338 -6.05 -3.78 26.36
CA GLN A 338 -5.85 -5.01 25.59
C GLN A 338 -7.07 -5.32 24.72
N LEU A 339 -8.28 -5.24 25.30
CA LEU A 339 -9.52 -5.48 24.55
C LEU A 339 -9.68 -4.49 23.39
N LEU A 340 -9.35 -3.21 23.60
CA LEU A 340 -9.47 -2.18 22.57
C LEU A 340 -8.60 -2.48 21.34
N VAL A 341 -7.39 -3.00 21.55
CA VAL A 341 -6.46 -3.39 20.47
C VAL A 341 -7.03 -4.54 19.63
N ASP A 342 -7.69 -5.50 20.28
CA ASP A 342 -8.14 -6.73 19.62
C ASP A 342 -9.54 -6.62 18.98
N ILE A 343 -10.34 -5.60 19.33
CA ILE A 343 -11.70 -5.37 18.77
C ILE A 343 -11.72 -5.39 17.23
N PRO A 344 -10.86 -4.64 16.50
CA PRO A 344 -10.89 -4.63 15.04
C PRO A 344 -10.71 -6.03 14.43
N ARG A 345 -9.79 -6.83 15.01
CA ARG A 345 -9.53 -8.21 14.58
C ARG A 345 -10.78 -9.08 14.72
N TYR A 346 -11.45 -9.03 15.87
CA TYR A 346 -12.70 -9.77 16.09
C TYR A 346 -13.84 -9.29 15.18
N CYS A 347 -13.92 -7.98 14.90
CA CYS A 347 -14.88 -7.45 13.93
C CYS A 347 -14.62 -7.98 12.50
N PHE A 348 -13.36 -8.05 12.06
CA PHE A 348 -13.01 -8.58 10.74
C PHE A 348 -13.31 -10.07 10.61
N LEU A 349 -12.93 -10.85 11.62
CA LEU A 349 -13.20 -12.29 11.68
C LEU A 349 -14.71 -12.58 11.75
N GLY A 350 -15.44 -11.86 12.61
CA GLY A 350 -16.89 -11.93 12.70
C GLY A 350 -17.57 -11.58 11.37
N TYR A 351 -17.05 -10.58 10.64
CA TYR A 351 -17.53 -10.24 9.30
C TYR A 351 -17.35 -11.37 8.29
N ILE A 352 -16.18 -11.98 8.23
CA ILE A 352 -15.91 -13.09 7.29
C ILE A 352 -16.83 -14.28 7.62
N SER A 353 -16.91 -14.66 8.90
CA SER A 353 -17.72 -15.77 9.39
C SER A 353 -19.22 -15.57 9.21
N ALA A 354 -19.73 -14.34 9.25
CA ALA A 354 -21.13 -14.04 8.96
C ALA A 354 -21.41 -13.90 7.44
N LYS A 355 -20.46 -13.35 6.67
CA LYS A 355 -20.68 -13.04 5.26
C LYS A 355 -20.67 -14.28 4.36
N LEU A 356 -19.75 -15.23 4.58
CA LEU A 356 -19.66 -16.44 3.76
C LEU A 356 -20.94 -17.30 3.81
N PRO A 357 -21.52 -17.60 4.99
CA PRO A 357 -22.82 -18.28 5.09
C PRO A 357 -23.96 -17.49 4.46
N SER A 358 -23.98 -16.16 4.62
CA SER A 358 -24.98 -15.31 3.96
C SER A 358 -24.92 -15.43 2.44
N LEU A 359 -23.72 -15.47 1.85
CA LEU A 359 -23.53 -15.64 0.41
C LEU A 359 -23.94 -17.04 -0.06
N LEU A 360 -23.66 -18.07 0.75
CA LEU A 360 -24.11 -19.42 0.49
C LEU A 360 -25.64 -19.50 0.50
N TRP A 361 -26.29 -18.90 1.49
CA TRP A 361 -27.75 -18.86 1.62
C TRP A 361 -28.42 -18.17 0.43
N GLU A 362 -27.88 -17.02 0.01
CA GLU A 362 -28.34 -16.33 -1.20
C GLU A 362 -28.23 -17.24 -2.43
N ARG A 363 -27.12 -17.95 -2.58
CA ARG A 363 -26.87 -18.85 -3.72
C ARG A 363 -27.74 -20.11 -3.71
N ILE A 364 -28.16 -20.57 -2.53
CA ILE A 364 -29.09 -21.70 -2.39
C ILE A 364 -30.52 -21.26 -2.74
N ARG A 365 -30.94 -20.06 -2.30
CA ARG A 365 -32.30 -19.54 -2.55
C ARG A 365 -32.58 -19.21 -4.02
N VAL A 366 -31.56 -18.85 -4.79
CA VAL A 366 -31.71 -18.65 -6.24
C VAL A 366 -31.93 -20.01 -6.91
N LYS A 367 -33.18 -20.31 -7.27
CA LYS A 367 -33.53 -21.45 -8.14
C LYS A 367 -32.72 -21.34 -9.44
N ARG A 368 -32.21 -22.49 -9.90
CA ARG A 368 -31.36 -22.63 -11.10
C ARG A 368 -32.17 -22.18 -12.33
N ILE A 369 -32.19 -20.89 -12.63
CA ILE A 369 -32.60 -20.40 -13.94
C ILE A 369 -31.45 -20.76 -14.88
N GLU A 370 -31.73 -21.61 -15.86
CA GLU A 370 -30.81 -21.97 -16.94
C GLU A 370 -30.53 -20.74 -17.81
N LEU A 371 -29.73 -19.80 -17.30
CA LEU A 371 -28.97 -18.96 -18.21
C LEU A 371 -27.99 -19.88 -18.94
N LYS A 372 -27.87 -19.71 -20.27
CA LYS A 372 -26.71 -20.17 -21.06
C LYS A 372 -25.46 -20.07 -20.18
N GLN A 373 -24.55 -21.06 -20.24
CA GLN A 373 -23.34 -21.14 -19.41
C GLN A 373 -22.39 -19.95 -19.70
N LEU A 374 -22.78 -18.74 -19.31
CA LEU A 374 -21.95 -17.56 -19.38
C LEU A 374 -20.82 -17.73 -18.37
N THR A 375 -19.62 -17.48 -18.85
CA THR A 375 -18.42 -17.39 -18.04
C THR A 375 -18.58 -16.26 -17.01
N SER A 376 -17.82 -16.35 -15.91
CA SER A 376 -17.83 -15.32 -14.87
C SER A 376 -17.46 -13.94 -15.43
N GLU A 377 -16.50 -13.92 -16.36
CA GLU A 377 -16.02 -12.72 -17.05
C GLU A 377 -17.10 -12.09 -17.92
N GLU A 378 -17.80 -12.87 -18.74
CA GLU A 378 -18.92 -12.37 -19.56
C GLU A 378 -20.04 -11.79 -18.70
N ARG A 379 -20.34 -12.42 -17.55
CA ARG A 379 -21.33 -11.88 -16.61
C ARG A 379 -20.89 -10.54 -16.01
N ASN A 380 -19.61 -10.42 -15.63
CA ASN A 380 -19.06 -9.18 -15.09
C ASN A 380 -19.03 -8.07 -16.16
N LEU A 381 -18.70 -8.42 -17.41
CA LEU A 381 -18.76 -7.49 -18.53
C LEU A 381 -20.20 -7.04 -18.80
N LEU A 382 -21.17 -7.95 -18.87
CA LEU A 382 -22.59 -7.60 -19.05
C LEU A 382 -23.13 -6.70 -17.95
N HIS A 383 -22.65 -6.85 -16.71
CA HIS A 383 -23.00 -5.96 -15.60
C HIS A 383 -22.65 -4.50 -15.91
N SER A 384 -21.59 -4.24 -16.70
CA SER A 384 -21.20 -2.89 -17.13
C SER A 384 -22.25 -2.23 -18.04
N SER A 385 -23.15 -3.01 -18.64
CA SER A 385 -24.24 -2.50 -19.49
C SER A 385 -25.53 -2.16 -18.72
N GLU A 386 -25.63 -2.56 -17.44
CA GLU A 386 -26.81 -2.32 -16.61
C GLU A 386 -26.99 -0.83 -16.30
N MET A 387 -28.24 -0.36 -16.20
CA MET A 387 -28.54 1.06 -15.91
C MET A 387 -27.98 1.55 -14.56
N ASN A 388 -27.79 0.64 -13.60
CA ASN A 388 -27.22 0.95 -12.29
C ASN A 388 -25.69 0.89 -12.25
N SER A 389 -25.04 0.45 -13.34
CA SER A 389 -23.59 0.36 -13.42
C SER A 389 -22.95 1.75 -13.50
N THR A 390 -21.71 1.85 -13.03
CA THR A 390 -20.99 3.11 -13.03
C THR A 390 -20.41 3.46 -14.39
N GLU A 391 -20.09 2.44 -15.18
CA GLU A 391 -19.66 2.52 -16.56
C GLU A 391 -20.76 3.16 -17.41
N PHE A 392 -22.01 2.68 -17.29
CA PHE A 392 -23.16 3.30 -17.93
C PHE A 392 -23.37 4.75 -17.49
N ARG A 393 -23.37 5.03 -16.18
CA ARG A 393 -23.55 6.39 -15.64
C ARG A 393 -22.47 7.35 -16.13
N TYR A 394 -21.22 6.89 -16.22
CA TYR A 394 -20.10 7.66 -16.74
C TYR A 394 -20.30 8.02 -18.21
N VAL A 395 -20.62 7.03 -19.05
CA VAL A 395 -20.85 7.25 -20.49
C VAL A 395 -22.09 8.13 -20.72
N ALA A 396 -23.18 7.90 -19.97
CA ALA A 396 -24.40 8.70 -20.06
C ALA A 396 -24.14 10.18 -19.69
N ARG A 397 -23.30 10.45 -18.68
CA ARG A 397 -22.86 11.81 -18.34
C ARG A 397 -21.97 12.43 -19.40
N LEU A 398 -21.14 11.64 -20.10
CA LEU A 398 -20.31 12.14 -21.19
C LEU A 398 -21.17 12.68 -22.35
N PHE A 399 -22.32 12.07 -22.62
CA PHE A 399 -23.25 12.51 -23.65
C PHE A 399 -24.30 13.54 -23.18
N ARG A 400 -24.55 13.68 -21.87
CA ARG A 400 -25.40 14.74 -21.31
C ARG A 400 -24.62 16.04 -21.21
N SER A 401 -25.01 17.05 -21.99
CA SER A 401 -24.51 18.42 -21.86
C SER A 401 -24.74 18.96 -20.44
N ASN A 402 -23.68 19.52 -19.85
CA ASN A 402 -23.59 20.24 -18.57
C ASN A 402 -24.90 20.40 -17.79
N ASN A 403 -25.19 19.46 -16.89
CA ASN A 403 -26.00 19.77 -15.73
C ASN A 403 -25.07 20.39 -14.68
N GLN A 404 -25.35 21.65 -14.33
CA GLN A 404 -24.72 22.33 -13.21
C GLN A 404 -24.87 21.45 -11.96
N LEU A 405 -23.75 21.07 -11.35
CA LEU A 405 -23.73 20.36 -10.09
C LEU A 405 -24.29 21.28 -9.01
N GLU A 406 -25.53 21.03 -8.59
CA GLU A 406 -26.18 21.78 -7.50
C GLU A 406 -25.27 21.84 -6.26
N LEU A 407 -25.14 23.02 -5.67
CA LEU A 407 -24.35 23.24 -4.45
C LEU A 407 -25.22 22.95 -3.22
N PRO A 408 -24.74 22.11 -2.27
CA PRO A 408 -25.49 21.86 -1.04
C PRO A 408 -25.60 23.14 -0.19
N SER A 409 -26.77 23.34 0.40
CA SER A 409 -27.12 24.50 1.23
C SER A 409 -26.28 24.59 2.52
N ASN A 410 -25.83 23.46 3.08
CA ASN A 410 -25.17 23.41 4.39
C ASN A 410 -23.66 23.77 4.32
N ARG A 411 -23.20 24.66 5.22
CA ARG A 411 -21.78 25.08 5.29
C ARG A 411 -20.82 23.92 5.56
N LEU A 412 -21.16 23.00 6.47
CA LEU A 412 -20.34 21.82 6.78
C LEU A 412 -20.23 20.87 5.58
N ALA A 413 -21.35 20.62 4.89
CA ALA A 413 -21.34 19.83 3.66
C ALA A 413 -20.45 20.43 2.58
N ARG A 414 -20.32 21.76 2.53
CA ARG A 414 -19.40 22.46 1.61
C ARG A 414 -17.94 22.23 1.94
N VAL A 415 -17.57 22.17 3.23
CA VAL A 415 -16.20 21.87 3.68
C VAL A 415 -15.86 20.41 3.38
N PHE A 416 -16.72 19.46 3.73
CA PHE A 416 -16.50 18.05 3.39
C PHE A 416 -16.43 17.82 1.88
N ARG A 417 -17.27 18.51 1.08
CA ARG A 417 -17.18 18.47 -0.39
C ARG A 417 -15.86 19.03 -0.94
N LYS A 418 -15.23 19.97 -0.23
CA LYS A 418 -13.91 20.53 -0.60
C LYS A 418 -12.78 19.52 -0.37
N ILE A 419 -12.91 18.66 0.65
CA ILE A 419 -11.95 17.59 0.95
C ILE A 419 -12.17 16.40 0.00
N TYR A 420 -13.40 15.88 -0.05
CA TYR A 420 -13.77 14.77 -0.93
C TYR A 420 -15.25 14.84 -1.29
N TYR A 421 -15.56 14.98 -2.59
CA TYR A 421 -16.93 14.90 -3.08
C TYR A 421 -17.23 13.51 -3.63
N TRP A 422 -18.35 12.90 -3.26
CA TRP A 422 -18.77 11.60 -3.81
C TRP A 422 -19.24 11.75 -5.27
N ARG A 423 -18.93 10.76 -6.09
CA ARG A 423 -19.26 10.70 -7.52
C ARG A 423 -19.89 9.36 -7.84
N ASP A 424 -21.14 9.34 -8.31
CA ASP A 424 -21.81 8.07 -8.66
C ASP A 424 -21.38 7.49 -10.03
N ASP A 425 -20.55 8.21 -10.79
CA ASP A 425 -19.98 7.78 -12.07
C ASP A 425 -18.53 7.30 -11.96
N PHE A 426 -17.99 7.23 -10.74
CA PHE A 426 -16.62 6.81 -10.52
C PHE A 426 -16.54 5.86 -9.34
N GLN A 427 -15.77 4.78 -9.51
CA GLN A 427 -15.49 3.84 -8.44
C GLN A 427 -14.02 3.50 -8.40
N PHE A 428 -13.46 3.43 -7.19
CA PHE A 428 -12.09 2.97 -6.99
C PHE A 428 -11.95 1.47 -7.30
N SER A 429 -10.73 1.11 -7.68
CA SER A 429 -10.30 -0.27 -7.86
C SER A 429 -10.33 -1.02 -6.52
N SER A 430 -10.62 -2.32 -6.57
CA SER A 430 -10.61 -3.21 -5.41
C SER A 430 -9.26 -3.16 -4.69
N ARG A 431 -8.17 -3.02 -5.46
CA ARG A 431 -6.81 -2.88 -4.95
C ARG A 431 -6.65 -1.67 -4.03
N VAL A 432 -7.16 -0.50 -4.43
CA VAL A 432 -7.07 0.72 -3.62
C VAL A 432 -7.80 0.54 -2.30
N LEU A 433 -8.99 -0.07 -2.33
CA LEU A 433 -9.77 -0.32 -1.12
C LEU A 433 -9.05 -1.29 -0.16
N CYS A 434 -8.48 -2.39 -0.68
CA CYS A 434 -7.69 -3.32 0.12
C CYS A 434 -6.49 -2.63 0.79
N VAL A 435 -5.72 -1.86 0.01
CA VAL A 435 -4.53 -1.17 0.53
C VAL A 435 -4.91 -0.14 1.60
N TYR A 436 -5.97 0.64 1.40
CA TYR A 436 -6.42 1.61 2.41
C TYR A 436 -6.93 0.92 3.68
N ALA A 437 -7.68 -0.19 3.56
CA ALA A 437 -8.13 -0.95 4.72
C ALA A 437 -6.95 -1.49 5.54
N SER A 438 -5.92 -2.03 4.87
CA SER A 438 -4.67 -2.44 5.50
C SER A 438 -3.98 -1.26 6.21
N ILE A 439 -3.85 -0.10 5.54
CA ILE A 439 -3.19 1.09 6.11
C ILE A 439 -3.89 1.56 7.38
N PHE A 440 -5.22 1.69 7.37
CA PHE A 440 -5.95 2.14 8.56
C PHE A 440 -5.83 1.14 9.72
N CYS A 441 -5.81 -0.16 9.43
CA CYS A 441 -5.61 -1.20 10.44
C CYS A 441 -4.21 -1.11 11.07
N VAL A 442 -3.15 -1.05 10.25
CA VAL A 442 -1.77 -0.95 10.77
C VAL A 442 -1.57 0.37 11.51
N LEU A 443 -2.09 1.49 10.99
CA LEU A 443 -1.98 2.79 11.65
C LEU A 443 -2.67 2.78 13.02
N PHE A 444 -3.85 2.18 13.14
CA PHE A 444 -4.54 2.01 14.43
C PHE A 444 -3.71 1.16 15.40
N PHE A 445 -3.20 0.01 14.95
CA PHE A 445 -2.38 -0.87 15.77
C PHE A 445 -1.11 -0.15 16.25
N LEU A 446 -0.33 0.43 15.34
CA LEU A 446 0.92 1.12 15.66
C LEU A 446 0.71 2.33 16.58
N THR A 447 -0.33 3.14 16.34
CA THR A 447 -0.64 4.30 17.19
C THR A 447 -0.96 3.83 18.60
N THR A 448 -1.78 2.79 18.73
CA THR A 448 -2.15 2.25 20.03
C THR A 448 -0.94 1.66 20.74
N GLN A 449 -0.17 0.79 20.08
CA GLN A 449 1.05 0.21 20.67
C GLN A 449 2.05 1.28 21.12
N ALA A 450 2.30 2.29 20.29
CA ALA A 450 3.17 3.39 20.66
C ALA A 450 2.63 4.18 21.87
N CYS A 451 1.33 4.41 21.98
CA CYS A 451 0.75 5.05 23.16
C CYS A 451 0.85 4.17 24.41
N VAL A 452 0.66 2.85 24.27
CA VAL A 452 0.67 1.95 25.43
C VAL A 452 2.09 1.72 25.97
N GLN A 453 3.03 1.39 25.09
CA GLN A 453 4.38 0.95 25.46
C GLN A 453 5.31 2.14 25.77
N VAL A 454 5.26 3.20 24.99
CA VAL A 454 6.24 4.30 25.09
C VAL A 454 5.91 5.25 26.26
N VAL A 455 4.63 5.45 26.59
CA VAL A 455 4.23 6.41 27.64
C VAL A 455 4.79 6.05 29.03
N PRO A 456 4.67 4.81 29.53
CA PRO A 456 5.26 4.43 30.82
C PRO A 456 6.79 4.58 30.82
N ILE A 457 7.45 4.25 29.71
CA ILE A 457 8.91 4.40 29.57
C ILE A 457 9.32 5.88 29.61
N LEU A 458 8.55 6.77 28.99
CA LEU A 458 8.80 8.20 29.05
C LEU A 458 8.58 8.77 30.46
N ASP A 459 7.60 8.25 31.20
CA ASP A 459 7.34 8.66 32.58
C ASP A 459 8.45 8.18 33.54
N THR A 460 8.89 6.91 33.42
CA THR A 460 10.01 6.40 34.21
C THR A 460 11.32 7.12 33.87
N LEU A 461 11.56 7.40 32.59
CA LEU A 461 12.70 8.22 32.15
C LEU A 461 12.64 9.64 32.72
N HIS A 462 11.47 10.28 32.71
CA HIS A 462 11.28 11.61 33.29
C HIS A 462 11.61 11.62 34.79
N ASN A 463 11.08 10.65 35.55
CA ASN A 463 11.28 10.55 36.99
C ASN A 463 12.75 10.24 37.37
N THR A 464 13.42 9.36 36.61
CA THR A 464 14.83 9.02 36.84
C THR A 464 15.76 10.19 36.50
N LEU A 465 15.49 10.91 35.41
CA LEU A 465 16.24 12.12 35.05
C LEU A 465 16.05 13.22 36.10
N GLN A 466 14.83 13.43 36.60
CA GLN A 466 14.58 14.40 37.66
C GLN A 466 15.36 14.05 38.93
N MET A 467 15.36 12.77 39.33
CA MET A 467 16.10 12.30 40.51
C MET A 467 17.62 12.47 40.37
N ALA A 468 18.18 12.14 39.20
CA ALA A 468 19.60 12.32 38.92
C ALA A 468 19.99 13.82 38.94
N LEU A 469 19.13 14.68 38.40
CA LEU A 469 19.35 16.12 38.40
C LEU A 469 19.28 16.72 39.82
N ASP A 470 18.32 16.27 40.63
CA ASP A 470 18.21 16.66 42.04
C ASP A 470 19.43 16.19 42.86
N ALA A 471 20.04 15.05 42.51
CA ALA A 471 21.27 14.58 43.15
C ALA A 471 22.48 15.44 42.78
N LEU A 472 22.66 15.76 41.49
CA LEU A 472 23.75 16.62 41.01
C LEU A 472 23.67 18.04 41.56
N THR A 473 22.47 18.61 41.66
CA THR A 473 22.26 19.97 42.20
C THR A 473 22.41 20.04 43.72
N LYS A 474 22.23 18.92 44.44
CA LYS A 474 22.48 18.83 45.89
C LYS A 474 23.96 18.90 46.27
N ASP A 475 24.85 18.37 45.44
CA ASP A 475 26.30 18.46 45.70
C ASP A 475 26.83 19.89 45.52
N GLU A 476 26.30 20.65 44.55
CA GLU A 476 26.71 22.03 44.30
C GLU A 476 26.12 23.04 45.30
N SER A 477 24.98 22.71 45.92
CA SER A 477 24.24 23.59 46.84
C SER A 477 24.74 23.61 48.29
N ARG A 478 25.77 22.83 48.66
CA ARG A 478 26.48 23.03 49.93
C ARG A 478 27.21 24.38 50.03
N LEU A 479 27.42 25.10 48.91
CA LEU A 479 28.06 26.42 48.87
C LEU A 479 27.14 27.62 48.59
N ARG A 480 25.89 27.44 48.15
CA ARG A 480 24.96 28.56 47.87
C ARG A 480 23.57 28.25 48.39
N ALA A 481 23.16 28.98 49.42
CA ALA A 481 21.81 28.99 49.96
C ALA A 481 20.83 29.59 48.93
N SER A 482 20.30 28.76 48.02
CA SER A 482 19.03 29.00 47.33
C SER A 482 18.54 27.69 46.73
N SER A 483 17.55 27.07 47.38
CA SER A 483 16.88 25.87 46.91
C SER A 483 15.95 26.20 45.73
N SER A 484 16.48 26.16 44.51
CA SER A 484 15.63 26.10 43.30
C SER A 484 15.79 24.73 42.67
N THR A 485 14.86 23.81 43.00
CA THR A 485 14.69 22.55 42.27
C THR A 485 14.48 22.91 40.80
N PHE A 486 15.33 22.42 39.90
CA PHE A 486 15.18 22.67 38.46
C PHE A 486 14.14 21.67 37.92
N PRO A 487 12.92 22.10 37.56
CA PRO A 487 11.88 21.17 37.15
C PRO A 487 12.11 20.78 35.69
N LEU A 488 12.36 19.48 35.45
CA LEU A 488 12.38 18.94 34.09
C LEU A 488 10.96 19.04 33.49
N PRO A 489 10.79 19.39 32.21
CA PRO A 489 9.49 19.35 31.55
C PRO A 489 8.99 17.92 31.39
N ASN A 490 7.69 17.70 31.62
CA ASN A 490 7.04 16.40 31.40
C ASN A 490 7.11 16.01 29.91
N LEU A 491 7.63 14.81 29.61
CA LEU A 491 7.81 14.28 28.25
C LEU A 491 6.57 13.55 27.70
N VAL A 492 5.60 13.20 28.54
CA VAL A 492 4.40 12.44 28.14
C VAL A 492 3.44 13.31 27.32
N ALA A 493 3.14 14.52 27.79
CA ALA A 493 2.25 15.45 27.10
C ALA A 493 2.69 15.80 25.66
N PRO A 494 3.96 16.19 25.39
CA PRO A 494 4.41 16.50 24.03
C PRO A 494 4.38 15.28 23.11
N PHE A 495 4.62 14.07 23.64
CA PHE A 495 4.50 12.82 22.89
C PHE A 495 3.05 12.55 22.45
N LEU A 496 2.08 12.65 23.36
CA LEU A 496 0.66 12.41 23.01
C LEU A 496 0.13 13.42 21.97
N ILE A 497 0.52 14.70 22.09
CA ILE A 497 0.18 15.73 21.10
C ILE A 497 0.80 15.39 19.74
N ALA A 498 2.07 14.97 19.72
CA ALA A 498 2.75 14.62 18.49
C ALA A 498 2.09 13.43 17.77
N MET A 499 1.68 12.40 18.51
CA MET A 499 0.96 11.24 17.98
C MET A 499 -0.38 11.64 17.38
N PHE A 500 -1.17 12.46 18.08
CA PHE A 500 -2.45 12.95 17.57
C PHE A 500 -2.28 13.76 16.27
N VAL A 501 -1.32 14.68 16.24
CA VAL A 501 -1.02 15.49 15.05
C VAL A 501 -0.53 14.61 13.90
N ALA A 502 0.32 13.61 14.16
CA ALA A 502 0.82 12.70 13.13
C ALA A 502 -0.30 11.86 12.51
N VAL A 503 -1.22 11.32 13.32
CA VAL A 503 -2.42 10.62 12.81
C VAL A 503 -3.28 11.57 11.99
N PHE A 504 -3.53 12.78 12.47
CA PHE A 504 -4.35 13.76 11.77
C PHE A 504 -3.76 14.14 10.40
N VAL A 505 -2.45 14.43 10.35
CA VAL A 505 -1.74 14.77 9.12
C VAL A 505 -1.78 13.60 8.15
N THR A 506 -1.43 12.39 8.58
CA THR A 506 -1.39 11.20 7.70
C THR A 506 -2.77 10.85 7.14
N VAL A 507 -3.83 10.85 7.95
CA VAL A 507 -5.21 10.62 7.49
C VAL A 507 -5.63 11.70 6.48
N THR A 508 -5.30 12.96 6.74
CA THR A 508 -5.60 14.06 5.81
C THR A 508 -4.87 13.86 4.47
N GLN A 509 -3.60 13.48 4.48
CA GLN A 509 -2.84 13.21 3.25
C GLN A 509 -3.40 12.01 2.47
N LEU A 510 -3.86 10.95 3.14
CA LEU A 510 -4.53 9.81 2.50
C LEU A 510 -5.83 10.22 1.81
N LEU A 511 -6.65 11.08 2.43
CA LEU A 511 -7.88 11.60 1.82
C LEU A 511 -7.58 12.47 0.57
N VAL A 512 -6.52 13.27 0.64
CA VAL A 512 -6.05 14.06 -0.52
C VAL A 512 -5.52 13.14 -1.63
N LEU A 513 -4.75 12.11 -1.29
CA LEU A 513 -4.25 11.11 -2.24
C LEU A 513 -5.41 10.39 -2.96
N LEU A 514 -6.48 10.04 -2.25
CA LEU A 514 -7.66 9.42 -2.84
C LEU A 514 -8.33 10.33 -3.88
N THR A 515 -8.40 11.64 -3.60
CA THR A 515 -8.88 12.64 -4.55
C THR A 515 -7.97 12.77 -5.76
N SER A 516 -6.65 12.74 -5.53
CA SER A 516 -5.63 12.79 -6.57
C SER A 516 -5.67 11.58 -7.49
N ILE A 517 -5.75 10.36 -6.95
CA ILE A 517 -5.94 9.10 -7.71
C ILE A 517 -7.11 9.22 -8.66
N ARG A 518 -8.26 9.68 -8.16
CA ARG A 518 -9.45 9.86 -9.01
C ARG A 518 -9.23 10.91 -10.10
N ARG A 519 -8.65 12.06 -9.75
CA ARG A 519 -8.36 13.13 -10.72
C ARG A 519 -7.42 12.62 -11.83
N ASN A 520 -6.32 11.99 -11.44
CA ASN A 520 -5.30 11.49 -12.34
C ASN A 520 -5.83 10.36 -13.23
N LEU A 521 -6.64 9.45 -12.68
CA LEU A 521 -7.27 8.40 -13.48
C LEU A 521 -8.29 8.96 -14.49
N LEU A 522 -9.09 9.95 -14.10
CA LEU A 522 -10.01 10.63 -15.03
C LEU A 522 -9.28 11.45 -16.10
N GLN A 523 -8.13 12.04 -15.78
CA GLN A 523 -7.26 12.70 -16.76
C GLN A 523 -6.63 11.68 -17.72
N ALA A 524 -6.17 10.54 -17.19
CA ALA A 524 -5.63 9.44 -17.99
C ALA A 524 -6.68 8.88 -18.97
N PHE A 525 -7.94 8.72 -18.56
CA PHE A 525 -9.04 8.34 -19.47
C PHE A 525 -9.26 9.35 -20.61
N ARG A 526 -8.92 10.62 -20.40
CA ARG A 526 -8.99 11.65 -21.45
C ARG A 526 -7.75 11.69 -22.34
N GLY A 527 -6.73 10.86 -22.03
CA GLY A 527 -5.42 10.92 -22.67
C GLY A 527 -4.60 12.15 -22.25
N ASN A 528 -4.95 12.81 -21.14
CA ASN A 528 -4.21 13.96 -20.62
C ASN A 528 -3.19 13.49 -19.57
N SER A 529 -1.90 13.64 -19.85
CA SER A 529 -0.79 13.29 -18.96
C SER A 529 -0.04 14.53 -18.45
N THR A 530 -0.75 15.60 -18.07
CA THR A 530 -0.11 16.81 -17.54
C THR A 530 0.46 16.63 -16.13
N GLU A 531 -0.21 15.83 -15.29
CA GLU A 531 0.16 15.60 -13.88
C GLU A 531 0.99 14.34 -13.66
N ILE A 532 0.95 13.40 -14.61
CA ILE A 532 1.68 12.12 -14.55
C ILE A 532 2.66 12.04 -15.70
N THR A 533 3.70 11.22 -15.54
CA THR A 533 4.63 10.95 -16.65
C THR A 533 3.87 10.37 -17.86
N PRO A 534 4.14 10.85 -19.08
CA PRO A 534 3.47 10.36 -20.27
C PRO A 534 3.77 8.87 -20.48
N TYR A 535 2.78 8.16 -21.01
CA TYR A 535 2.91 6.73 -21.28
C TYR A 535 3.87 6.47 -22.44
N ASP A 536 4.89 5.63 -22.19
CA ASP A 536 5.87 5.19 -23.19
C ASP A 536 5.70 3.68 -23.49
N PRO A 537 5.25 3.29 -24.70
CA PRO A 537 5.00 1.89 -25.03
C PRO A 537 6.25 1.01 -25.00
N LEU A 538 7.46 1.59 -25.08
CA LEU A 538 8.71 0.84 -24.98
C LEU A 538 8.96 0.32 -23.56
N LYS A 539 8.30 0.90 -22.54
CA LYS A 539 8.52 0.61 -21.12
C LYS A 539 7.43 -0.25 -20.48
N ASN A 540 6.64 -0.99 -21.27
CA ASN A 540 5.54 -1.82 -20.79
C ASN A 540 5.94 -2.84 -19.71
N VAL A 541 7.12 -3.44 -19.82
CA VAL A 541 7.63 -4.39 -18.80
C VAL A 541 7.88 -3.67 -17.48
N ASN A 542 8.42 -2.45 -17.54
CA ASN A 542 8.69 -1.64 -16.34
C ASN A 542 7.38 -1.21 -15.68
N TYR A 543 6.38 -0.76 -16.45
CA TYR A 543 5.07 -0.43 -15.90
C TYR A 543 4.42 -1.65 -15.23
N ALA A 544 4.49 -2.84 -15.86
CA ALA A 544 3.98 -4.06 -15.26
C ALA A 544 4.69 -4.41 -13.94
N GLY A 545 6.02 -4.36 -13.90
CA GLY A 545 6.81 -4.61 -12.70
C GLY A 545 6.52 -3.60 -11.58
N GLN A 546 6.54 -2.30 -11.90
CA GLN A 546 6.31 -1.24 -10.93
C GLN A 546 4.89 -1.25 -10.34
N ASN A 547 3.88 -1.63 -11.13
CA ASN A 547 2.51 -1.77 -10.63
C ASN A 547 2.32 -2.91 -9.63
N ILE A 548 3.18 -3.95 -9.65
CA ILE A 548 3.16 -5.01 -8.64
C ILE A 548 3.57 -4.43 -7.27
N HIS A 549 4.51 -3.50 -7.24
CA HIS A 549 5.03 -2.90 -6.01
C HIS A 549 4.14 -1.82 -5.40
N PHE A 550 3.19 -1.24 -6.16
CA PHE A 550 2.35 -0.12 -5.72
C PHE A 550 1.71 -0.32 -4.33
N GLY A 551 1.08 -1.48 -4.09
CA GLY A 551 0.37 -1.73 -2.83
C GLY A 551 1.30 -1.78 -1.62
N GLY A 552 2.42 -2.49 -1.73
CA GLY A 552 3.41 -2.60 -0.65
C GLY A 552 4.13 -1.29 -0.41
N TYR A 553 4.52 -0.56 -1.48
CA TYR A 553 5.15 0.74 -1.36
C TYR A 553 4.21 1.76 -0.68
N LEU A 554 2.93 1.79 -1.05
CA LEU A 554 2.00 2.73 -0.41
C LEU A 554 1.88 2.48 1.09
N ILE A 555 1.78 1.22 1.52
CA ILE A 555 1.74 0.88 2.96
C ILE A 555 3.05 1.33 3.61
N ALA A 556 4.20 0.89 3.11
CA ALA A 556 5.50 1.17 3.73
C ALA A 556 5.82 2.67 3.84
N TYR A 557 5.56 3.44 2.77
CA TYR A 557 5.83 4.88 2.75
C TYR A 557 4.90 5.63 3.73
N VAL A 558 3.64 5.22 3.85
CA VAL A 558 2.71 5.83 4.82
C VAL A 558 3.15 5.54 6.26
N LEU A 559 3.57 4.30 6.55
CA LEU A 559 4.07 3.93 7.88
C LEU A 559 5.35 4.70 8.23
N TRP A 560 6.29 4.80 7.30
CA TRP A 560 7.52 5.56 7.53
C TRP A 560 7.26 7.05 7.66
N ALA A 561 6.38 7.61 6.83
CA ALA A 561 5.95 9.00 6.94
C ALA A 561 5.25 9.29 8.26
N TYR A 562 4.46 8.34 8.78
CA TYR A 562 3.83 8.45 10.09
C TYR A 562 4.88 8.55 11.20
N VAL A 563 5.85 7.63 11.24
CA VAL A 563 6.95 7.66 12.22
C VAL A 563 7.74 8.96 12.11
N LEU A 564 8.09 9.38 10.90
CA LEU A 564 8.85 10.62 10.66
C LEU A 564 8.07 11.87 11.07
N THR A 565 6.77 11.92 10.79
CA THR A 565 5.91 13.02 11.22
C THR A 565 5.74 13.06 12.74
N ALA A 566 5.60 11.89 13.38
CA ALA A 566 5.50 11.77 14.83
C ALA A 566 6.80 12.21 15.52
N THR A 567 7.97 11.77 15.05
CA THR A 567 9.27 12.17 15.62
C THR A 567 9.54 13.65 15.40
N PHE A 568 9.32 14.17 14.19
CA PHE A 568 9.48 15.60 13.91
C PHE A 568 8.56 16.46 14.79
N THR A 569 7.29 16.09 14.90
CA THR A 569 6.34 16.82 15.74
C THR A 569 6.71 16.71 17.21
N MET A 570 7.18 15.55 17.68
CA MET A 570 7.62 15.33 19.06
C MET A 570 8.83 16.20 19.42
N ILE A 571 9.81 16.34 18.52
CA ILE A 571 10.94 17.26 18.72
C ILE A 571 10.43 18.69 18.86
N VAL A 572 9.54 19.13 17.96
CA VAL A 572 8.99 20.49 17.98
C VAL A 572 8.18 20.76 19.26
N THR A 573 7.28 19.84 19.65
CA THR A 573 6.46 20.00 20.87
C THR A 573 7.29 19.94 22.14
N THR A 574 8.35 19.13 22.17
CA THR A 574 9.28 19.07 23.31
C THR A 574 10.09 20.35 23.44
N ILE A 575 10.59 20.92 22.34
CA ILE A 575 11.27 22.23 22.34
C ILE A 575 10.32 23.31 22.88
N ILE A 576 9.07 23.34 22.40
CA ILE A 576 8.08 24.31 22.89
C ILE A 576 7.82 24.11 24.39
N ASN A 577 7.69 22.87 24.86
CA ASN A 577 7.48 22.57 26.27
C ASN A 577 8.65 23.06 27.14
N VAL A 578 9.89 22.77 26.73
CA VAL A 578 11.13 23.25 27.38
C VAL A 578 11.15 24.78 27.47
N LEU A 579 10.81 25.48 26.38
CA LEU A 579 10.80 26.95 26.35
C LEU A 579 9.78 27.54 27.33
N ILE A 580 8.61 26.90 27.47
CA ILE A 580 7.56 27.31 28.42
C ILE A 580 8.02 27.06 29.85
N THR A 581 8.51 25.86 30.17
CA THR A 581 8.90 25.46 31.53
C THR A 581 9.99 26.35 32.12
N TYR A 582 11.02 26.70 31.34
CA TYR A 582 12.14 27.53 31.83
C TYR A 582 11.90 29.04 31.70
N GLY A 583 10.74 29.47 31.20
CA GLY A 583 10.51 30.90 30.94
C GLY A 583 11.48 31.51 29.92
N LEU A 584 12.17 30.67 29.13
CA LEU A 584 13.07 31.06 28.03
C LEU A 584 12.32 31.71 26.86
N ILE A 585 11.01 31.93 27.01
CA ILE A 585 10.21 32.78 26.14
C ILE A 585 10.84 34.18 26.04
N ARG A 586 11.45 34.73 27.10
CA ARG A 586 12.06 36.08 27.05
C ARG A 586 13.21 36.22 26.04
N PRO A 587 14.26 35.36 26.04
CA PRO A 587 15.30 35.42 25.01
C PRO A 587 14.77 35.05 23.62
N VAL A 588 13.84 34.09 23.50
CA VAL A 588 13.20 33.78 22.22
C VAL A 588 12.41 34.97 21.68
N GLU A 589 11.67 35.68 22.54
CA GLU A 589 10.95 36.90 22.22
C GLU A 589 11.92 37.99 21.74
N SER A 590 13.08 38.13 22.38
CA SER A 590 14.14 39.04 21.93
C SER A 590 14.68 38.67 20.54
N VAL A 591 14.93 37.38 20.27
CA VAL A 591 15.37 36.91 18.94
C VAL A 591 14.27 37.11 17.90
N VAL A 592 13.02 36.82 18.24
CA VAL A 592 11.87 37.03 17.35
C VAL A 592 11.68 38.52 17.06
N LYS A 593 11.79 39.40 18.07
CA LYS A 593 11.78 40.86 17.89
C LYS A 593 12.91 41.33 16.99
N LEU A 594 14.09 40.70 17.03
CA LEU A 594 15.20 40.98 16.12
C LEU A 594 14.93 40.50 14.69
N MET A 595 14.25 39.36 14.52
CA MET A 595 13.96 38.76 13.20
C MET A 595 12.74 39.37 12.51
N ILE A 596 11.79 39.97 13.25
CA ILE A 596 10.58 40.59 12.69
C ILE A 596 10.90 41.72 11.71
N PRO A 597 11.75 42.74 12.02
CA PRO A 597 12.01 43.84 11.10
C PRO A 597 12.61 43.40 9.75
N PRO A 598 13.61 42.48 9.69
CA PRO A 598 14.10 41.95 8.42
C PRO A 598 13.01 41.21 7.61
N ILE A 599 12.15 40.42 8.25
CA ILE A 599 11.06 39.70 7.56
C ILE A 599 10.02 40.70 7.05
N LEU A 600 9.65 41.69 7.85
CA LEU A 600 8.70 42.74 7.47
C LEU A 600 9.25 43.59 6.33
N PHE A 601 10.53 43.94 6.38
CA PHE A 601 11.23 44.65 5.31
C PHE A 601 11.27 43.81 4.01
N ALA A 602 11.52 42.50 4.11
CA ALA A 602 11.45 41.60 2.96
C ALA A 602 10.06 41.56 2.31
N LEU A 603 9.01 41.46 3.12
CA LEU A 603 7.63 41.51 2.63
C LEU A 603 7.29 42.87 2.03
N PHE A 604 7.70 43.96 2.69
CA PHE A 604 7.54 45.32 2.18
C PHE A 604 8.21 45.48 0.81
N GLN A 605 9.48 45.10 0.68
CA GLN A 605 10.22 45.20 -0.58
C GLN A 605 9.58 44.34 -1.68
N MET A 606 9.14 43.10 -1.37
CA MET A 606 8.45 42.24 -2.32
C MET A 606 7.17 42.90 -2.86
N HIS A 607 6.37 43.52 -1.99
CA HIS A 607 5.14 44.21 -2.39
C HIS A 607 5.43 45.52 -3.12
N LEU A 608 6.41 46.31 -2.66
CA LEU A 608 6.87 47.53 -3.32
C LEU A 608 7.33 47.23 -4.75
N ASN A 609 8.18 46.22 -4.94
CA ASN A 609 8.66 45.79 -6.26
C ASN A 609 7.50 45.39 -7.17
N LYS A 610 6.49 44.69 -6.64
CA LYS A 610 5.29 44.30 -7.40
C LYS A 610 4.46 45.53 -7.81
N ILE A 611 4.28 46.51 -6.92
CA ILE A 611 3.51 47.73 -7.18
C ILE A 611 4.23 48.59 -8.23
N ILE A 612 5.52 48.85 -8.06
CA ILE A 612 6.31 49.65 -9.01
C ILE A 612 6.37 48.93 -10.36
N ALA A 613 6.57 47.60 -10.37
CA ALA A 613 6.53 46.82 -11.60
C ALA A 613 5.20 46.99 -12.32
N GLN A 614 4.09 46.83 -11.60
CA GLN A 614 2.75 46.91 -12.18
C GLN A 614 2.44 48.30 -12.74
N TYR A 615 2.65 49.37 -11.96
CA TYR A 615 2.15 50.71 -12.31
C TYR A 615 3.18 51.60 -13.04
N VAL A 616 4.48 51.39 -12.83
CA VAL A 616 5.54 52.25 -13.39
C VAL A 616 6.26 51.59 -14.55
N PHE A 617 6.63 50.31 -14.40
CA PHE A 617 7.46 49.61 -15.38
C PHE A 617 6.66 48.97 -16.52
N LEU A 618 5.55 48.30 -16.21
CA LEU A 618 4.72 47.58 -17.18
C LEU A 618 3.69 48.49 -17.85
N GLN A 619 3.46 48.25 -19.15
CA GLN A 619 2.38 48.89 -19.89
C GLN A 619 1.01 48.40 -19.42
N GLN A 620 0.01 49.29 -19.46
CA GLN A 620 -1.38 48.99 -19.11
C GLN A 620 -1.55 48.30 -17.73
N ALA A 621 -0.78 48.72 -16.74
CA ALA A 621 -0.82 48.20 -15.37
C ALA A 621 -0.61 46.67 -15.27
N GLY A 622 0.25 46.10 -16.13
CA GLY A 622 0.59 44.67 -16.12
C GLY A 622 -0.30 43.77 -17.00
N LYS A 623 -1.18 44.33 -17.83
CA LYS A 623 -1.98 43.54 -18.80
C LYS A 623 -1.13 42.97 -19.94
N VAL A 624 -0.03 43.63 -20.27
CA VAL A 624 0.90 43.21 -21.32
C VAL A 624 2.30 43.17 -20.74
N LEU A 625 3.06 42.10 -21.03
CA LEU A 625 4.48 41.97 -20.66
C LEU A 625 5.36 42.84 -21.57
N SER A 626 5.16 44.15 -21.50
CA SER A 626 5.90 45.15 -22.26
C SER A 626 6.29 46.29 -21.33
N MET A 627 7.54 46.75 -21.43
CA MET A 627 8.10 47.79 -20.56
C MET A 627 7.78 49.18 -21.12
N ASN A 628 7.27 50.09 -20.28
CA ASN A 628 6.98 51.48 -20.65
C ASN A 628 8.21 52.39 -20.49
N HIS A 629 8.82 52.40 -19.29
CA HIS A 629 9.97 53.27 -18.97
C HIS A 629 11.26 52.46 -18.74
N ARG A 630 11.88 51.99 -19.82
CA ARG A 630 13.08 51.13 -19.75
C ARG A 630 14.22 51.73 -18.93
N ARG A 631 14.46 53.05 -19.00
CA ARG A 631 15.52 53.73 -18.24
C ARG A 631 15.32 53.62 -16.72
N MET A 632 14.10 53.83 -16.25
CA MET A 632 13.75 53.74 -14.82
C MET A 632 13.89 52.32 -14.30
N VAL A 633 13.54 51.31 -15.11
CA VAL A 633 13.78 49.90 -14.78
C VAL A 633 15.26 49.64 -14.56
N MET A 634 16.15 50.14 -15.42
CA MET A 634 17.60 49.90 -15.29
C MET A 634 18.18 50.55 -14.02
N ILE A 635 17.77 51.79 -13.71
CA ILE A 635 18.19 52.48 -12.47
C ILE A 635 17.66 51.75 -11.25
N PHE A 636 16.40 51.34 -11.27
CA PHE A 636 15.78 50.60 -10.17
C PHE A 636 16.46 49.24 -9.94
N LEU A 637 16.75 48.48 -11.00
CA LEU A 637 17.47 47.21 -10.89
C LEU A 637 18.87 47.40 -10.29
N TYR A 638 19.58 48.47 -10.65
CA TYR A 638 20.89 48.78 -10.08
C TYR A 638 20.83 49.01 -8.56
N PHE A 639 19.91 49.83 -8.07
CA PHE A 639 19.76 50.05 -6.63
C PHE A 639 19.15 48.84 -5.90
N ASN A 640 18.19 48.16 -6.52
CA ASN A 640 17.53 46.99 -5.93
C ASN A 640 18.50 45.80 -5.81
N PHE A 641 19.54 45.71 -6.65
CA PHE A 641 20.58 44.67 -6.56
C PHE A 641 21.20 44.56 -5.16
N PHE A 642 21.52 45.69 -4.53
CA PHE A 642 22.13 45.71 -3.20
C PHE A 642 21.15 45.24 -2.10
N LEU A 643 19.86 45.54 -2.24
CA LEU A 643 18.82 45.09 -1.31
C LEU A 643 18.47 43.61 -1.53
N ASP A 644 18.39 43.17 -2.79
CA ASP A 644 18.08 41.80 -3.18
C ASP A 644 19.15 40.81 -2.71
N ALA A 645 20.41 41.22 -2.58
CA ALA A 645 21.47 40.36 -2.03
C ALA A 645 21.14 39.90 -0.60
N PHE A 646 20.67 40.81 0.27
CA PHE A 646 20.24 40.47 1.64
C PHE A 646 18.95 39.67 1.66
N LEU A 647 17.97 40.04 0.83
CA LEU A 647 16.71 39.31 0.71
C LEU A 647 16.90 37.89 0.14
N GLY A 648 17.89 37.71 -0.74
CA GLY A 648 18.29 36.43 -1.29
C GLY A 648 18.74 35.44 -0.22
N LEU A 649 19.47 35.91 0.80
CA LEU A 649 19.89 35.10 1.94
C LEU A 649 18.68 34.67 2.80
N ILE A 650 17.76 35.58 3.12
CA ILE A 650 16.54 35.23 3.86
C ILE A 650 15.69 34.23 3.05
N SER A 651 15.56 34.46 1.74
CA SER A 651 14.83 33.58 0.83
C SER A 651 15.44 32.17 0.75
N SER A 652 16.77 32.04 0.77
CA SER A 652 17.44 30.74 0.72
C SER A 652 17.19 29.92 2.00
N ILE A 653 17.23 30.55 3.17
CA ILE A 653 16.86 29.91 4.45
C ILE A 653 15.40 29.47 4.42
N MET A 654 14.48 30.35 3.97
CA MET A 654 13.06 30.02 3.85
C MET A 654 12.80 28.89 2.85
N ARG A 655 13.61 28.77 1.78
CA ARG A 655 13.54 27.64 0.83
C ARG A 655 13.84 26.32 1.53
N VAL A 656 14.91 26.26 2.34
CA VAL A 656 15.27 25.05 3.10
C VAL A 656 14.16 24.68 4.07
N ILE A 657 13.67 25.63 4.87
CA ILE A 657 12.59 25.39 5.85
C ILE A 657 11.31 24.88 5.15
N LYS A 658 10.86 25.53 4.07
CA LYS A 658 9.68 25.10 3.32
C LYS A 658 9.87 23.73 2.70
N SER A 659 11.07 23.42 2.20
CA SER A 659 11.37 22.10 1.65
C SER A 659 11.39 21.00 2.70
N ALA A 660 11.90 21.27 3.91
CA ALA A 660 11.88 20.34 5.02
C ALA A 660 10.44 20.04 5.47
N ILE A 661 9.65 21.09 5.73
CA ILE A 661 8.23 20.96 6.12
C ILE A 661 7.43 20.22 5.04
N GLY A 662 7.61 20.61 3.77
CA GLY A 662 6.97 19.93 2.63
C GLY A 662 7.38 18.46 2.55
N GLY A 663 8.66 18.15 2.75
CA GLY A 663 9.18 16.78 2.78
C GLY A 663 8.47 15.92 3.82
N VAL A 664 8.38 16.38 5.07
CA VAL A 664 7.69 15.64 6.15
C VAL A 664 6.22 15.41 5.82
N ILE A 665 5.50 16.46 5.40
CA ILE A 665 4.05 16.40 5.17
C ILE A 665 3.72 15.53 3.95
N TYR A 666 4.46 15.66 2.85
CA TYR A 666 4.16 14.96 1.60
C TYR A 666 4.79 13.56 1.50
N MET A 667 5.62 13.14 2.46
CA MET A 667 6.29 11.81 2.43
C MET A 667 5.30 10.64 2.34
N SER A 668 4.11 10.78 2.92
CA SER A 668 3.06 9.74 2.91
C SER A 668 2.40 9.55 1.54
N ARG A 669 2.67 10.44 0.58
CA ARG A 669 1.99 10.50 -0.72
C ARG A 669 2.89 10.03 -1.84
N LEU A 670 2.41 9.05 -2.60
CA LEU A 670 3.10 8.54 -3.79
C LEU A 670 2.76 9.32 -5.07
N ASP A 671 1.80 10.25 -5.05
CA ASP A 671 1.41 11.02 -6.24
C ASP A 671 2.25 12.28 -6.45
N TYR A 672 3.21 12.55 -5.57
CA TYR A 672 4.14 13.66 -5.67
C TYR A 672 5.56 13.15 -5.45
N SER A 673 6.49 13.55 -6.33
CA SER A 673 7.89 13.23 -6.13
C SER A 673 8.63 14.36 -5.40
N PRO A 674 9.33 14.09 -4.28
CA PRO A 674 10.13 15.08 -3.58
C PRO A 674 11.36 15.52 -4.39
N MET A 675 11.78 14.75 -5.41
CA MET A 675 13.00 14.98 -6.18
C MET A 675 12.86 16.04 -7.29
N GLY A 676 11.66 16.60 -7.49
CA GLY A 676 11.39 17.62 -8.52
C GLY A 676 11.27 17.06 -9.94
N ARG A 677 10.71 17.85 -10.87
CA ARG A 677 10.16 17.34 -12.15
C ARG A 677 11.13 16.58 -13.05
N LYS A 678 12.42 16.94 -13.07
CA LYS A 678 13.42 16.27 -13.90
C LYS A 678 13.95 14.96 -13.31
N LEU A 679 13.77 14.75 -12.00
CA LEU A 679 14.26 13.58 -11.26
C LEU A 679 13.11 12.68 -10.77
N GLU A 680 11.88 12.91 -11.23
CA GLU A 680 10.70 12.10 -10.92
C GLU A 680 10.91 10.60 -11.22
N THR A 681 11.73 10.27 -12.23
CA THR A 681 12.01 8.88 -12.60
C THR A 681 12.92 8.15 -11.61
N PHE A 682 13.65 8.87 -10.75
CA PHE A 682 14.50 8.27 -9.71
C PHE A 682 13.70 7.86 -8.47
N ASP A 683 12.49 8.38 -8.32
CA ASP A 683 11.58 8.06 -7.24
C ASP A 683 10.77 6.80 -7.56
N ALA A 684 11.15 5.69 -6.92
CA ALA A 684 10.49 4.40 -7.09
C ALA A 684 9.02 4.43 -6.64
N GLY A 685 8.69 5.23 -5.62
CA GLY A 685 7.33 5.39 -5.12
C GLY A 685 6.42 6.08 -6.14
N PHE A 686 6.88 7.21 -6.67
CA PHE A 686 6.17 7.96 -7.71
C PHE A 686 6.07 7.16 -9.03
N SER A 687 7.12 6.43 -9.40
CA SER A 687 7.10 5.58 -10.58
C SER A 687 6.09 4.43 -10.45
N ALA A 688 6.00 3.79 -9.28
CA ALA A 688 4.99 2.77 -8.99
C ALA A 688 3.56 3.33 -9.04
N TYR A 689 3.35 4.55 -8.56
CA TYR A 689 2.06 5.24 -8.69
C TYR A 689 1.69 5.53 -10.15
N CYS A 690 2.61 6.07 -10.95
CA CYS A 690 2.37 6.32 -12.37
C CYS A 690 2.04 5.03 -13.13
N ALA A 691 2.79 3.95 -12.86
CA ALA A 691 2.55 2.64 -13.44
C ALA A 691 1.17 2.09 -13.06
N PHE A 692 0.74 2.26 -11.80
CA PHE A 692 -0.59 1.89 -11.33
C PHE A 692 -1.69 2.63 -12.11
N ILE A 693 -1.58 3.95 -12.28
CA ILE A 693 -2.59 4.74 -13.02
C ILE A 693 -2.68 4.30 -14.49
N HIS A 694 -1.54 4.08 -15.17
CA HIS A 694 -1.53 3.65 -16.57
C HIS A 694 -2.14 2.25 -16.77
N ILE A 695 -1.83 1.31 -15.88
CA ILE A 695 -2.39 -0.06 -15.95
C ILE A 695 -3.88 -0.07 -15.61
N GLU A 696 -4.31 0.69 -14.60
CA GLU A 696 -5.75 0.88 -14.32
C GLU A 696 -6.48 1.52 -15.49
N CYS A 697 -5.86 2.51 -16.15
CA CYS A 697 -6.43 3.12 -17.35
C CYS A 697 -6.57 2.11 -18.49
N ALA A 698 -5.57 1.28 -18.73
CA ALA A 698 -5.56 0.30 -19.82
C ALA A 698 -6.62 -0.80 -19.64
N HIS A 699 -6.79 -1.31 -18.41
CA HIS A 699 -7.69 -2.45 -18.14
C HIS A 699 -9.10 -2.04 -17.70
N ARG A 700 -9.27 -0.83 -17.15
CA ARG A 700 -10.51 -0.40 -16.50
C ARG A 700 -11.13 0.85 -17.12
N HIS A 701 -10.86 1.10 -18.41
CA HIS A 701 -11.44 2.23 -19.14
C HIS A 701 -12.97 2.09 -19.25
N PRO A 702 -13.78 2.97 -18.62
CA PRO A 702 -15.23 2.77 -18.50
C PRO A 702 -15.96 2.77 -19.84
N VAL A 703 -15.48 3.58 -20.80
CA VAL A 703 -16.06 3.62 -22.16
C VAL A 703 -15.80 2.31 -22.91
N LEU A 704 -14.62 1.70 -22.71
CA LEU A 704 -14.25 0.47 -23.42
C LEU A 704 -15.02 -0.72 -22.85
N LEU A 705 -15.10 -0.81 -21.52
CA LEU A 705 -15.89 -1.83 -20.82
C LEU A 705 -17.37 -1.73 -21.20
N TYR A 706 -17.93 -0.52 -21.20
CA TYR A 706 -19.31 -0.31 -21.64
C TYR A 706 -19.50 -0.71 -23.11
N PHE A 707 -18.62 -0.29 -24.01
CA PHE A 707 -18.70 -0.66 -25.43
C PHE A 707 -18.61 -2.18 -25.65
N ALA A 708 -17.66 -2.85 -25.01
CA ALA A 708 -17.52 -4.31 -25.08
C ALA A 708 -18.75 -5.03 -24.52
N SER A 709 -19.34 -4.50 -23.43
CA SER A 709 -20.57 -5.05 -22.85
C SER A 709 -21.77 -4.94 -23.80
N LEU A 710 -21.86 -3.87 -24.60
CA LEU A 710 -22.88 -3.71 -25.63
C LEU A 710 -22.72 -4.73 -26.75
N LEU A 711 -21.50 -4.91 -27.24
CA LEU A 711 -21.19 -5.91 -28.30
C LEU A 711 -21.50 -7.33 -27.82
N LEU A 712 -21.11 -7.67 -26.60
CA LEU A 712 -21.38 -8.99 -26.01
C LEU A 712 -22.89 -9.22 -25.84
N ARG A 713 -23.62 -8.20 -25.38
CA ARG A 713 -25.08 -8.26 -25.26
C ARG A 713 -25.75 -8.44 -26.62
N GLU A 714 -25.26 -7.75 -27.65
CA GLU A 714 -25.76 -7.90 -29.02
C GLU A 714 -25.49 -9.30 -29.57
N HIS A 715 -24.29 -9.84 -29.37
CA HIS A 715 -23.93 -11.20 -29.78
C HIS A 715 -24.77 -12.29 -29.09
N LEU A 716 -25.04 -12.14 -27.78
CA LEU A 716 -25.75 -13.16 -27.01
C LEU A 716 -27.27 -13.11 -27.15
N TYR A 717 -27.84 -11.91 -27.26
CA TYR A 717 -29.29 -11.70 -27.19
C TYR A 717 -29.92 -11.18 -28.47
N GLY A 718 -29.13 -10.74 -29.46
CA GLY A 718 -29.66 -10.19 -30.71
C GLY A 718 -30.68 -9.08 -30.49
N THR A 719 -30.25 -7.85 -30.19
CA THR A 719 -31.21 -6.74 -30.03
C THR A 719 -31.82 -6.33 -31.38
N GLU A 720 -33.09 -5.90 -31.41
CA GLU A 720 -33.77 -5.29 -32.58
C GLU A 720 -32.97 -4.15 -33.28
N ALA A 721 -31.91 -3.64 -32.64
CA ALA A 721 -30.95 -2.72 -33.23
C ALA A 721 -30.24 -3.26 -34.51
N THR A 722 -30.06 -4.58 -34.64
CA THR A 722 -29.53 -5.21 -35.86
C THR A 722 -30.52 -5.13 -37.03
N HIS A 723 -31.81 -4.96 -36.75
CA HIS A 723 -32.88 -4.75 -37.73
C HIS A 723 -32.94 -3.32 -38.29
N TRP A 724 -32.06 -2.41 -37.85
CA TRP A 724 -32.02 -1.06 -38.39
C TRP A 724 -31.59 -1.11 -39.85
N SER A 725 -32.44 -0.61 -40.74
CA SER A 725 -32.13 -0.55 -42.16
C SER A 725 -30.76 0.12 -42.37
N LYS A 726 -30.00 -0.38 -43.34
CA LYS A 726 -28.71 0.21 -43.73
C LYS A 726 -28.81 1.73 -43.97
N ALA A 727 -29.99 2.21 -44.41
CA ALA A 727 -30.31 3.61 -44.56
C ALA A 727 -30.31 4.38 -43.22
N LYS A 728 -30.93 3.85 -42.15
CA LYS A 728 -30.97 4.49 -40.83
C LYS A 728 -29.56 4.67 -40.26
N ARG A 729 -28.71 3.64 -40.32
CA ARG A 729 -27.30 3.73 -39.89
C ARG A 729 -26.51 4.79 -40.67
N ARG A 730 -26.71 4.88 -41.98
CA ARG A 730 -26.09 5.92 -42.84
C ARG A 730 -26.54 7.32 -42.44
N TRP A 731 -27.82 7.51 -42.14
CA TRP A 731 -28.36 8.79 -41.66
C TRP A 731 -27.78 9.21 -40.31
N TYR A 732 -27.73 8.31 -39.31
CA TYR A 732 -27.10 8.64 -38.02
C TYR A 732 -25.63 9.00 -38.18
N LEU A 733 -24.91 8.30 -39.04
CA LEU A 733 -23.52 8.60 -39.35
C LEU A 733 -23.35 9.97 -40.02
N ALA A 734 -24.24 10.32 -40.96
CA ALA A 734 -24.25 11.62 -41.60
C ALA A 734 -24.52 12.74 -40.57
N VAL A 735 -25.57 12.59 -39.74
CA VAL A 735 -25.89 13.55 -38.67
C VAL A 735 -24.74 13.71 -37.68
N PHE A 736 -24.11 12.60 -37.28
CA PHE A 736 -22.95 12.62 -36.38
C PHE A 736 -21.76 13.37 -36.97
N LEU A 737 -21.46 13.15 -38.25
CA LEU A 737 -20.37 13.84 -38.95
C LEU A 737 -20.66 15.32 -39.18
N LEU A 738 -21.91 15.68 -39.53
CA LEU A 738 -22.31 17.08 -39.68
C LEU A 738 -22.16 17.86 -38.38
N ARG A 739 -22.44 17.23 -37.23
CA ARG A 739 -22.23 17.84 -35.90
C ARG A 739 -20.78 17.84 -35.44
N ASN A 740 -19.89 17.07 -36.08
CA ASN A 740 -18.48 16.92 -35.70
C ASN A 740 -17.56 17.02 -36.93
N PRO A 741 -17.39 18.23 -37.52
CA PRO A 741 -16.73 18.40 -38.81
C PRO A 741 -15.26 17.97 -38.81
N THR A 742 -14.54 18.12 -37.70
CA THR A 742 -13.13 17.70 -37.57
C THR A 742 -12.94 16.19 -37.75
N LEU A 743 -13.96 15.39 -37.43
CA LEU A 743 -13.92 13.93 -37.63
C LEU A 743 -14.05 13.54 -39.10
N ILE A 744 -14.64 14.38 -39.95
CA ILE A 744 -14.73 14.13 -41.40
C ILE A 744 -13.33 14.04 -42.00
N TYR A 745 -12.45 14.98 -41.64
CA TYR A 745 -11.07 14.99 -42.12
C TYR A 745 -10.30 13.74 -41.63
N ARG A 746 -10.42 13.44 -40.33
CA ARG A 746 -9.76 12.24 -39.74
C ARG A 746 -10.25 10.94 -40.38
N ARG A 747 -11.55 10.82 -40.63
CA ARG A 747 -12.14 9.65 -41.29
C ARG A 747 -11.68 9.49 -42.73
N LYS A 748 -11.61 10.58 -43.51
CA LYS A 748 -11.07 10.53 -44.87
C LYS A 748 -9.61 10.09 -44.87
N LYS A 749 -8.79 10.65 -43.98
CA LYS A 749 -7.38 10.27 -43.82
C LYS A 749 -7.22 8.79 -43.46
N SER A 750 -7.96 8.28 -42.47
CA SER A 750 -7.85 6.87 -42.07
C SER A 750 -8.35 5.91 -43.16
N SER A 751 -9.36 6.31 -43.94
CA SER A 751 -9.84 5.54 -45.09
C SER A 751 -8.79 5.46 -46.21
N VAL A 752 -8.01 6.52 -46.41
CA VAL A 752 -6.90 6.54 -47.37
C VAL A 752 -5.77 5.64 -46.87
N GLU A 753 -5.35 5.78 -45.60
CA GLU A 753 -4.34 4.90 -44.98
C GLU A 753 -4.76 3.42 -44.98
N SER A 754 -6.03 3.10 -44.69
CA SER A 754 -6.50 1.70 -44.73
C SER A 754 -6.53 1.15 -46.15
N SER A 755 -6.90 1.98 -47.15
CA SER A 755 -6.86 1.58 -48.56
C SER A 755 -5.42 1.40 -49.07
N MET A 756 -4.48 2.21 -48.57
CA MET A 756 -3.07 2.13 -48.89
C MET A 756 -2.42 0.89 -48.24
N ASN A 757 -2.73 0.62 -46.96
CA ASN A 757 -2.28 -0.60 -46.27
C ASN A 757 -2.87 -1.86 -46.90
N GLN A 758 -4.15 -1.86 -47.30
CA GLN A 758 -4.72 -2.97 -48.07
C GLN A 758 -4.02 -3.14 -49.42
N ARG A 759 -3.74 -2.06 -50.16
CA ARG A 759 -2.98 -2.12 -51.42
C ARG A 759 -1.56 -2.65 -51.21
N ILE A 760 -0.84 -2.23 -50.17
CA ILE A 760 0.49 -2.74 -49.82
C ILE A 760 0.42 -4.23 -49.44
N MET A 761 -0.61 -4.65 -48.71
CA MET A 761 -0.83 -6.07 -48.37
C MET A 761 -1.16 -6.93 -49.61
N PHE A 762 -1.88 -6.36 -50.59
CA PHE A 762 -2.13 -6.99 -51.89
C PHE A 762 -0.88 -7.04 -52.80
N ILE A 763 -0.01 -6.02 -52.74
CA ILE A 763 1.28 -6.00 -53.46
C ILE A 763 2.27 -7.00 -52.83
N GLY A 764 2.33 -7.07 -51.50
CA GLY A 764 3.13 -8.09 -50.77
C GLY A 764 2.69 -9.53 -51.07
N ARG A 765 1.38 -9.77 -51.24
CA ARG A 765 0.86 -11.08 -51.69
C ARG A 765 1.15 -11.41 -53.15
N ARG A 766 1.32 -10.42 -54.04
CA ARG A 766 1.70 -10.66 -55.44
C ARG A 766 3.20 -10.93 -55.60
N ASN A 767 4.04 -10.28 -54.80
CA ASN A 767 5.49 -10.47 -54.87
C ASN A 767 5.97 -11.81 -54.27
N ILE A 768 5.19 -12.45 -53.39
CA ILE A 768 5.49 -13.80 -52.88
C ILE A 768 5.23 -14.89 -53.93
N LYS A 769 4.44 -14.63 -54.98
CA LYS A 769 4.19 -15.59 -56.07
C LYS A 769 5.15 -15.45 -57.26
N THR A 770 6.11 -14.52 -57.24
CA THR A 770 6.97 -14.24 -58.41
C THR A 770 8.44 -13.93 -58.06
N MET A 771 8.97 -14.40 -56.93
CA MET A 771 10.42 -14.35 -56.68
C MET A 771 11.04 -15.74 -56.85
N SER A 772 11.50 -15.99 -58.07
CA SER A 772 12.63 -16.90 -58.32
C SER A 772 13.92 -16.28 -57.78
N THR A 773 14.83 -17.16 -57.41
CA THR A 773 16.03 -16.96 -56.60
C THR A 773 17.16 -16.22 -57.31
N ASP A 774 17.09 -14.89 -57.49
CA ASP A 774 18.32 -14.11 -57.78
C ASP A 774 18.37 -12.63 -57.34
N ASP A 775 17.26 -11.98 -56.97
CA ASP A 775 17.28 -10.52 -56.68
C ASP A 775 17.62 -10.12 -55.22
N SER A 776 18.17 -11.04 -54.42
CA SER A 776 18.44 -10.80 -52.99
C SER A 776 19.65 -9.90 -52.69
N ARG A 777 20.38 -9.42 -53.71
CA ARG A 777 21.55 -8.54 -53.53
C ARG A 777 21.25 -7.04 -53.70
N THR A 778 20.16 -6.64 -54.35
CA THR A 778 19.97 -5.23 -54.76
C THR A 778 19.21 -4.38 -53.74
N ILE A 779 18.42 -5.00 -52.84
CA ILE A 779 17.62 -4.28 -51.83
C ILE A 779 18.46 -3.91 -50.58
N ARG A 780 19.64 -4.53 -50.38
CA ARG A 780 20.48 -4.30 -49.20
C ARG A 780 21.23 -2.97 -49.21
N LYS A 781 21.33 -2.27 -50.35
CA LYS A 781 22.08 -1.01 -50.46
C LYS A 781 21.29 0.26 -50.14
N ASN A 782 19.94 0.27 -50.26
CA ASN A 782 19.16 1.51 -50.12
C ASN A 782 18.68 1.83 -48.69
N ASN A 783 18.89 0.95 -47.71
CA ASN A 783 18.44 1.17 -46.32
C ASN A 783 19.48 1.81 -45.39
N TYR A 784 20.68 2.14 -45.90
CA TYR A 784 21.73 2.79 -45.10
C TYR A 784 21.80 4.32 -45.24
N GLU A 785 21.00 4.94 -46.11
CA GLU A 785 21.02 6.41 -46.34
C GLU A 785 19.84 7.18 -45.69
N ARG A 786 19.09 6.55 -44.79
CA ARG A 786 18.10 7.27 -43.94
C ARG A 786 18.14 6.76 -42.51
N LEU A 787 19.16 7.16 -41.77
CA LEU A 787 19.17 7.24 -40.32
C LEU A 787 20.05 8.42 -39.90
#